data_AF-A0AAD5GYZ6-F1
#
_entry.id   AF-A0AAD5GYZ6-F1
#
_cell.length_a   1.000
_cell.length_b   1.000
_cell.length_c   1.000
_cell.angle_alpha   90.00
_cell.angle_beta   90.00
_cell.angle_gamma   90.00
#
_symmetry.space_group_name_H-M   'P 1'
#
loop_
_entity.id
_entity.type
_entity.pdbx_description
1 polymer ?
#
loop_
_entity_poly.entity_id
_entity_poly.type
_entity_poly.pdbx_seq_one_letter_code
_entity_poly.pdbx_strand_id
1 'polypeptide(L)'
;MQLALASGRCGLPAPRRPAASRRPSARGPVVPSVLEINKPASTANGSRKLDLADEMTQLLKYRLAAPNADTDKLYQSVAWSVHNRLVDAFDKTQEHWKKEDPKHVYYLSAEFLMGRTLTNAVHNMGLQGEYAQALKQFGETLEGVHGAETDAALGNGGLGRLAACFLDSMATLDLPGWGYGIRYRYGMFKQAIKDGLQVELPDYWLDNGNPWEIRRPETRFKVGFYGKLDGDKWVPDEEVIAEAYDVPIPGYGTKTCSNLRLWDALPLVELDLDAFNAGQYEKAVEQKRKADDIAAVLYPNDATEYGKELRLKQQFFFVSASLQDTIARYLEKHSDLAGLPDKACFQMNDTHPTIAVAELMRLLIDVHGLPFDKAWAITTKSLAYTNHTVMPEALEKWPVAVMQKLLPRHMQLIEQINDAWLASVKVQPRDHAASKGAKLQAAKKAEREAAAAAAKEERAKAAAAALEAATTPEAKAAAEAAAKQAEEEAAAVLKALEEEDAKVDYVSEVLKSYSVIQENQWNKGEMLVNMAYLAVVGSFAVNGVAAIHSEIIKTDIFPQFVELTPEKFQNKTNGVTLRRWLAYCNPELSALITEALGTDAWVKDATLLAGLKPFAEDAAFRKRWRDVKFAKKAALAKHIKEVTGYEVSTQPMFDVQVKRIHEYKRQFMNAISIIYRYKKIKEMSPEERKKVVPRVCIFGGKAASAYYMAKKIVALLVAIAAKVNNDPEVGDLLKVVFLPNYNVSEAEVIIPAAELSQHISTAGTEASGTSNMKFALNGSFIIGTMDGANIEIGENTGFENLFIFGVKAEEINRLREERKDFKDYDPRWTEALEWVKAGAFGRADYFDDLVASVNDMTRGNDWFLLANDFASYMDAQDEVDKLYQDQEEWTRRSILYTAGNGFFSSDRTIDQYAKEIWNVQACRQA
;
A
#
# COMPACT_ATOMS: atom_id res chain seq x y z
N MET A 1 -36.08 3.26 -80.30
CA MET A 1 -36.38 4.65 -80.71
C MET A 1 -35.15 5.48 -80.36
N GLN A 2 -34.20 5.66 -81.27
CA GLN A 2 -34.17 6.61 -82.39
C GLN A 2 -34.45 8.07 -82.02
N LEU A 3 -33.44 8.88 -82.32
CA LEU A 3 -33.39 10.30 -82.70
C LEU A 3 -32.94 11.36 -81.69
N ALA A 4 -32.26 12.33 -82.27
CA ALA A 4 -31.18 13.16 -81.76
C ALA A 4 -31.49 14.66 -81.95
N LEU A 5 -30.50 15.49 -81.54
CA LEU A 5 -30.26 16.93 -81.76
C LEU A 5 -30.87 17.86 -80.67
N ALA A 6 -30.19 18.89 -80.14
CA ALA A 6 -29.15 19.74 -80.74
C ALA A 6 -28.18 20.42 -79.72
N SER A 7 -26.99 20.69 -80.26
CA SER A 7 -25.88 21.61 -79.95
C SER A 7 -25.92 22.67 -78.84
N GLY A 8 -24.78 22.81 -78.13
CA GLY A 8 -24.35 24.03 -77.42
C GLY A 8 -22.94 23.93 -76.79
N ARG A 9 -21.95 24.56 -77.43
CA ARG A 9 -20.51 24.82 -77.12
C ARG A 9 -19.97 24.69 -75.67
N CYS A 10 -18.73 24.15 -75.54
CA CYS A 10 -17.44 24.83 -75.20
C CYS A 10 -16.57 24.08 -74.16
N GLY A 11 -15.28 23.87 -74.49
CA GLY A 11 -14.19 23.69 -73.52
C GLY A 11 -13.20 22.56 -73.83
N LEU A 12 -11.96 22.93 -74.20
CA LEU A 12 -10.68 22.38 -73.73
C LEU A 12 -9.53 22.84 -74.64
N PRO A 13 -8.36 23.17 -74.06
CA PRO A 13 -7.15 22.61 -74.66
C PRO A 13 -6.13 22.13 -73.62
N ALA A 14 -5.31 21.19 -74.07
CA ALA A 14 -4.02 20.78 -73.51
C ALA A 14 -3.02 20.72 -74.69
N PRO A 15 -1.73 20.37 -74.51
CA PRO A 15 -0.78 20.58 -73.41
C PRO A 15 0.59 21.12 -73.93
N ARG A 16 1.59 21.36 -73.05
CA ARG A 16 2.95 20.77 -73.14
C ARG A 16 4.03 21.37 -72.20
N ARG A 17 4.80 20.42 -71.62
CA ARG A 17 6.26 20.35 -71.35
C ARG A 17 6.89 21.01 -70.09
N PRO A 18 8.06 20.46 -69.64
CA PRO A 18 8.43 20.36 -68.22
C PRO A 18 9.71 21.11 -67.82
N ALA A 19 9.91 21.34 -66.52
CA ALA A 19 11.24 21.59 -65.91
C ALA A 19 11.23 21.32 -64.38
N ALA A 20 12.41 20.97 -63.86
CA ALA A 20 12.64 20.31 -62.59
C ALA A 20 12.89 21.22 -61.36
N SER A 21 12.57 20.63 -60.20
CA SER A 21 13.17 20.72 -58.85
C SER A 21 13.52 22.07 -58.21
N ARG A 22 12.73 22.44 -57.19
CA ARG A 22 13.17 22.97 -55.88
C ARG A 22 12.13 22.58 -54.81
N ARG A 23 12.61 22.10 -53.65
CA ARG A 23 11.81 21.56 -52.53
C ARG A 23 10.80 22.59 -51.98
N PRO A 24 9.55 22.20 -51.68
CA PRO A 24 8.67 22.95 -50.79
C PRO A 24 8.58 22.33 -49.40
N SER A 25 8.57 23.21 -48.40
CA SER A 25 8.25 22.96 -46.99
C SER A 25 6.90 22.26 -46.83
N ALA A 26 6.87 21.20 -46.02
CA ALA A 26 5.63 20.58 -45.58
C ALA A 26 4.95 21.43 -44.48
N ARG A 27 4.18 22.44 -44.89
CA ARG A 27 2.99 22.87 -44.14
C ARG A 27 1.79 22.47 -44.99
N GLY A 28 1.07 21.45 -44.54
CA GLY A 28 -0.22 21.07 -45.12
C GLY A 28 -1.26 22.18 -44.91
N PRO A 29 -2.35 22.18 -45.68
CA PRO A 29 -3.35 23.24 -45.65
C PRO A 29 -4.13 23.22 -44.32
N VAL A 30 -4.13 24.36 -43.64
CA VAL A 30 -5.00 24.64 -42.49
C VAL A 30 -6.42 24.85 -43.02
N VAL A 31 -7.34 23.96 -42.63
CA VAL A 31 -8.78 24.18 -42.78
C VAL A 31 -9.19 25.19 -41.69
N PRO A 32 -9.85 26.31 -42.00
CA PRO A 32 -10.32 27.24 -40.98
C PRO A 32 -11.43 26.59 -40.17
N SER A 33 -11.18 26.34 -38.89
CA SER A 33 -12.22 25.97 -37.93
C SER A 33 -13.15 27.16 -37.71
N VAL A 34 -14.42 27.00 -38.04
CA VAL A 34 -15.51 27.93 -37.78
C VAL A 34 -15.84 27.89 -36.29
N LEU A 35 -15.03 28.54 -35.46
CA LEU A 35 -15.32 28.87 -34.06
C LEU A 35 -14.58 30.16 -33.65
N GLU A 36 -14.72 31.22 -34.45
CA GLU A 36 -14.54 32.60 -33.96
C GLU A 36 -15.93 33.21 -33.74
N ILE A 37 -16.55 32.85 -32.62
CA ILE A 37 -17.70 33.57 -32.08
C ILE A 37 -17.33 33.98 -30.65
N ASN A 38 -17.12 35.28 -30.48
CA ASN A 38 -17.02 36.03 -29.23
C ASN A 38 -15.92 35.61 -28.23
N LYS A 39 -14.69 36.12 -28.46
CA LYS A 39 -13.83 36.48 -27.33
C LYS A 39 -14.53 37.60 -26.54
N PRO A 40 -14.82 37.44 -25.23
CA PRO A 40 -15.15 38.59 -24.41
C PRO A 40 -13.91 39.49 -24.38
N ALA A 41 -14.12 40.78 -24.64
CA ALA A 41 -13.10 41.79 -24.44
C ALA A 41 -12.53 41.68 -23.03
N SER A 42 -11.21 41.72 -22.92
CA SER A 42 -10.48 41.95 -21.69
C SER A 42 -11.05 43.22 -21.02
N THR A 43 -11.94 43.04 -20.05
CA THR A 43 -12.31 44.10 -19.13
C THR A 43 -11.29 44.08 -18.01
N ALA A 44 -10.30 44.95 -18.11
CA ALA A 44 -9.68 45.54 -16.93
C ALA A 44 -10.81 46.25 -16.16
N ASN A 45 -11.40 45.56 -15.18
CA ASN A 45 -12.37 46.10 -14.25
C ASN A 45 -11.84 45.89 -12.84
N GLY A 46 -11.93 46.93 -12.03
CA GLY A 46 -11.41 46.98 -10.67
C GLY A 46 -11.85 45.80 -9.80
N SER A 47 -11.02 45.50 -8.80
CA SER A 47 -11.11 44.42 -7.82
C SER A 47 -12.47 44.32 -7.10
N ARG A 48 -13.48 43.78 -7.78
CA ARG A 48 -14.64 43.19 -7.10
C ARG A 48 -14.20 41.81 -6.63
N LYS A 49 -14.05 41.63 -5.32
CA LYS A 49 -13.92 40.29 -4.71
C LYS A 49 -15.08 39.45 -5.28
N LEU A 50 -14.78 38.39 -6.03
CA LEU A 50 -15.81 37.51 -6.56
C LEU A 50 -16.58 36.91 -5.37
N ASP A 51 -17.89 37.09 -5.31
CA ASP A 51 -18.70 36.45 -4.27
C ASP A 51 -18.76 34.94 -4.57
N LEU A 52 -18.29 34.12 -3.62
CA LEU A 52 -18.28 32.66 -3.72
C LEU A 52 -19.69 32.12 -3.96
N ALA A 53 -20.73 32.73 -3.37
CA ALA A 53 -22.11 32.30 -3.57
C ALA A 53 -22.59 32.60 -4.99
N ASP A 54 -22.19 33.74 -5.56
CA ASP A 54 -22.45 34.05 -6.96
C ASP A 54 -21.74 33.05 -7.88
N GLU A 55 -20.45 32.76 -7.63
CA GLU A 55 -19.67 31.76 -8.39
C GLU A 55 -20.35 30.39 -8.37
N MET A 56 -20.74 29.91 -7.18
CA MET A 56 -21.46 28.64 -7.03
C MET A 56 -22.80 28.66 -7.79
N THR A 57 -23.53 29.77 -7.78
CA THR A 57 -24.78 29.93 -8.54
C THR A 57 -24.53 29.88 -10.05
N GLN A 58 -23.44 30.48 -10.53
CA GLN A 58 -23.03 30.41 -11.92
C GLN A 58 -22.63 28.98 -12.31
N LEU A 59 -21.87 28.27 -11.47
CA LEU A 59 -21.47 26.87 -11.73
C LEU A 59 -22.69 25.94 -11.76
N LEU A 60 -23.62 26.09 -10.82
CA LEU A 60 -24.91 25.38 -10.83
C LEU A 60 -25.65 25.59 -12.16
N LYS A 61 -25.75 26.83 -12.63
CA LYS A 61 -26.50 27.17 -13.84
C LYS A 61 -25.79 26.75 -15.13
N TYR A 62 -24.53 27.15 -15.30
CA TYR A 62 -23.82 27.09 -16.58
C TYR A 62 -22.95 25.85 -16.75
N ARG A 63 -22.49 25.23 -15.65
CA ARG A 63 -21.72 23.99 -15.70
C ARG A 63 -22.59 22.76 -15.47
N LEU A 64 -23.45 22.81 -14.46
CA LEU A 64 -24.23 21.65 -14.02
C LEU A 64 -25.67 21.62 -14.58
N ALA A 65 -26.11 22.70 -15.23
CA ALA A 65 -27.47 22.87 -15.74
C ALA A 65 -28.55 22.61 -14.67
N ALA A 66 -28.25 22.92 -13.41
CA ALA A 66 -29.07 22.63 -12.23
C ALA A 66 -29.28 23.90 -11.38
N PRO A 67 -30.07 24.88 -11.84
CA PRO A 67 -30.29 26.14 -11.10
C PRO A 67 -31.04 25.94 -9.77
N ASN A 68 -31.79 24.85 -9.62
CA ASN A 68 -32.37 24.40 -8.36
C ASN A 68 -31.61 23.14 -7.92
N ALA A 69 -30.61 23.31 -7.07
CA ALA A 69 -29.70 22.24 -6.69
C ALA A 69 -30.22 21.42 -5.52
N ASP A 70 -30.11 20.09 -5.61
CA ASP A 70 -30.05 19.23 -4.44
C ASP A 70 -28.63 19.29 -3.82
N THR A 71 -28.42 18.60 -2.71
CA THR A 71 -27.13 18.57 -2.00
C THR A 71 -26.00 18.04 -2.89
N ASP A 72 -26.25 17.08 -3.78
CA ASP A 72 -25.24 16.52 -4.68
C ASP A 72 -24.79 17.53 -5.73
N LYS A 73 -25.73 18.26 -6.34
CA LYS A 73 -25.42 19.32 -7.31
C LYS A 73 -24.77 20.52 -6.63
N LEU A 74 -25.17 20.86 -5.41
CA LEU A 74 -24.51 21.90 -4.63
C LEU A 74 -23.08 21.50 -4.28
N TYR A 75 -22.85 20.26 -3.84
CA TYR A 75 -21.51 19.71 -3.64
C TYR A 75 -20.64 19.85 -4.90
N GLN A 76 -21.15 19.42 -6.06
CA GLN A 76 -20.42 19.53 -7.32
C GLN A 76 -20.05 20.99 -7.64
N SER A 77 -20.97 21.93 -7.41
CA SER A 77 -20.72 23.36 -7.59
C SER A 77 -19.60 23.87 -6.67
N VAL A 78 -19.65 23.49 -5.39
CA VAL A 78 -18.61 23.83 -4.41
C VAL A 78 -17.28 23.21 -4.82
N ALA A 79 -17.25 21.94 -5.21
CA ALA A 79 -16.05 21.25 -5.65
C ALA A 79 -15.42 21.92 -6.88
N TRP A 80 -16.22 22.33 -7.87
CA TRP A 80 -15.71 23.08 -9.03
C TRP A 80 -15.22 24.49 -8.66
N SER A 81 -15.86 25.16 -7.71
CA SER A 81 -15.38 26.44 -7.18
C SER A 81 -14.02 26.29 -6.47
N VAL A 82 -13.85 25.22 -5.69
CA VAL A 82 -12.56 24.90 -5.05
C VAL A 82 -11.52 24.51 -6.10
N HIS A 83 -11.91 23.71 -7.10
CA HIS A 83 -11.07 23.31 -8.23
C HIS A 83 -10.48 24.53 -8.96
N ASN A 84 -11.27 25.56 -9.26
CA ASN A 84 -10.76 26.78 -9.91
C ASN A 84 -9.56 27.38 -9.14
N ARG A 85 -9.64 27.41 -7.81
CA ARG A 85 -8.56 27.92 -6.95
C ARG A 85 -7.36 26.98 -6.89
N LEU A 86 -7.61 25.68 -6.91
CA LEU A 86 -6.55 24.67 -7.00
C LEU A 86 -5.80 24.78 -8.33
N VAL A 87 -6.49 25.01 -9.45
CA VAL A 87 -5.87 25.24 -10.76
C VAL A 87 -4.96 26.47 -10.70
N ASP A 88 -5.45 27.61 -10.18
CA ASP A 88 -4.64 28.83 -10.03
C ASP A 88 -3.40 28.61 -9.16
N ALA A 89 -3.52 27.89 -8.05
CA ALA A 89 -2.41 27.59 -7.15
C ALA A 89 -1.42 26.60 -7.78
N PHE A 90 -1.93 25.60 -8.49
CA PHE A 90 -1.16 24.59 -9.20
C PHE A 90 -0.32 25.24 -10.30
N ASP A 91 -0.94 26.03 -11.19
CA ASP A 91 -0.26 26.69 -12.29
C ASP A 91 0.85 27.61 -11.79
N LYS A 92 0.59 28.42 -10.75
CA LYS A 92 1.63 29.26 -10.11
C LYS A 92 2.79 28.44 -9.55
N THR A 93 2.50 27.28 -8.96
CA THR A 93 3.53 26.37 -8.44
C THR A 93 4.36 25.80 -9.58
N GLN A 94 3.71 25.35 -10.66
CA GLN A 94 4.40 24.79 -11.82
C GLN A 94 5.22 25.84 -12.57
N GLU A 95 4.72 27.07 -12.72
CA GLU A 95 5.48 28.19 -13.29
C GLU A 95 6.70 28.52 -12.43
N HIS A 96 6.55 28.54 -11.11
CA HIS A 96 7.66 28.80 -10.19
C HIS A 96 8.72 27.70 -10.27
N TRP A 97 8.34 26.42 -10.15
CA TRP A 97 9.29 25.31 -10.26
C TRP A 97 9.90 25.20 -11.65
N LYS A 98 9.13 25.50 -12.70
CA LYS A 98 9.68 25.64 -14.05
C LYS A 98 10.65 26.81 -14.13
N LYS A 99 10.49 27.90 -13.40
CA LYS A 99 11.49 28.97 -13.41
C LYS A 99 12.77 28.57 -12.66
N GLU A 100 12.63 28.09 -11.44
CA GLU A 100 13.75 27.82 -10.52
C GLU A 100 14.53 26.53 -10.86
N ASP A 101 13.93 25.61 -11.63
CA ASP A 101 14.55 24.32 -12.02
C ASP A 101 15.11 23.50 -10.83
N PRO A 102 14.34 23.31 -9.73
CA PRO A 102 14.85 22.57 -8.58
C PRO A 102 14.91 21.07 -8.88
N LYS A 103 15.67 20.33 -8.05
CA LYS A 103 15.56 18.88 -8.02
C LYS A 103 14.15 18.48 -7.61
N HIS A 104 13.54 17.54 -8.33
CA HIS A 104 12.20 17.03 -8.06
C HIS A 104 12.22 15.59 -7.60
N VAL A 105 11.29 15.27 -6.71
CA VAL A 105 10.98 13.89 -6.31
C VAL A 105 9.78 13.38 -7.11
N TYR A 106 9.87 12.15 -7.58
CA TYR A 106 8.81 11.45 -8.30
C TYR A 106 8.48 10.17 -7.54
N TYR A 107 7.41 10.22 -6.76
CA TYR A 107 6.97 9.13 -5.90
C TYR A 107 6.09 8.17 -6.71
N LEU A 108 6.64 7.02 -7.10
CA LEU A 108 5.99 6.02 -7.94
C LEU A 108 5.24 5.03 -7.04
N SER A 109 3.91 4.98 -7.14
CA SER A 109 3.11 4.02 -6.37
C SER A 109 1.92 3.49 -7.15
N ALA A 110 1.66 2.19 -6.98
CA ALA A 110 0.46 1.54 -7.51
C ALA A 110 -0.81 1.93 -6.75
N GLU A 111 -0.72 2.62 -5.61
CA GLU A 111 -1.89 2.98 -4.80
C GLU A 111 -1.79 4.40 -4.24
N PHE A 112 -2.92 5.12 -4.23
CA PHE A 112 -3.10 6.36 -3.48
C PHE A 112 -4.48 6.35 -2.81
N LEU A 113 -4.52 6.18 -1.49
CA LEU A 113 -5.78 6.31 -0.75
C LEU A 113 -6.03 7.78 -0.40
N MET A 114 -6.43 8.58 -1.38
CA MET A 114 -6.64 10.03 -1.19
C MET A 114 -7.78 10.32 -0.21
N GLY A 115 -8.86 9.54 -0.29
CA GLY A 115 -10.12 9.82 0.39
C GLY A 115 -10.88 10.96 -0.28
N ARG A 116 -11.79 11.57 0.48
CA ARG A 116 -12.48 12.82 0.07
C ARG A 116 -11.52 14.01 0.09
N THR A 117 -11.61 14.89 -0.90
CA THR A 117 -10.70 16.01 -1.14
C THR A 117 -11.25 17.33 -0.59
N LEU A 118 -12.57 17.56 -0.63
CA LEU A 118 -13.18 18.88 -0.40
C LEU A 118 -12.67 19.58 0.87
N THR A 119 -12.86 18.95 2.02
CA THR A 119 -12.49 19.51 3.32
C THR A 119 -10.99 19.77 3.41
N ASN A 120 -10.17 18.85 2.89
CA ASN A 120 -8.71 19.03 2.95
C ASN A 120 -8.26 20.19 2.06
N ALA A 121 -8.83 20.32 0.86
CA ALA A 121 -8.48 21.41 -0.05
C ALA A 121 -8.91 22.77 0.50
N VAL A 122 -10.13 22.90 1.01
CA VAL A 122 -10.64 24.14 1.59
C VAL A 122 -9.81 24.58 2.80
N HIS A 123 -9.47 23.65 3.70
CA HIS A 123 -8.68 23.95 4.89
C HIS A 123 -7.21 24.26 4.56
N ASN A 124 -6.55 23.50 3.69
CA ASN A 124 -5.15 23.75 3.31
C ASN A 124 -4.98 25.11 2.63
N MET A 125 -5.97 25.55 1.84
CA MET A 125 -5.99 26.88 1.23
C MET A 125 -6.42 28.01 2.18
N GLY A 126 -6.82 27.70 3.42
CA GLY A 126 -7.26 28.71 4.39
C GLY A 126 -8.61 29.36 4.07
N LEU A 127 -9.49 28.65 3.35
CA LEU A 127 -10.75 29.18 2.82
C LEU A 127 -12.00 28.73 3.59
N GLN A 128 -11.84 28.03 4.72
CA GLN A 128 -12.95 27.49 5.50
C GLN A 128 -14.01 28.52 5.88
N GLY A 129 -13.59 29.73 6.29
CA GLY A 129 -14.51 30.80 6.66
C GLY A 129 -15.30 31.36 5.48
N GLU A 130 -14.64 31.48 4.32
CA GLU A 130 -15.26 32.02 3.11
C GLU A 130 -16.30 31.05 2.54
N TYR A 131 -15.98 29.76 2.46
CA TYR A 131 -16.93 28.72 2.02
C TYR A 131 -18.07 28.51 3.02
N ALA A 132 -17.81 28.55 4.32
CA ALA A 132 -18.87 28.46 5.33
C ALA A 132 -19.84 29.65 5.23
N GLN A 133 -19.35 30.86 4.94
CA GLN A 133 -20.21 32.02 4.73
C GLN A 133 -21.03 31.92 3.44
N ALA A 134 -20.44 31.44 2.35
CA ALA A 134 -21.12 31.25 1.08
C ALA A 134 -22.24 30.19 1.19
N LEU A 135 -21.95 29.03 1.80
CA LEU A 135 -22.90 27.93 1.94
C LEU A 135 -24.13 28.27 2.79
N LYS A 136 -24.00 29.21 3.75
CA LYS A 136 -25.15 29.73 4.51
C LYS A 136 -26.21 30.35 3.60
N GLN A 137 -25.83 30.95 2.47
CA GLN A 137 -26.80 31.51 1.52
C GLN A 137 -27.63 30.44 0.81
N PHE A 138 -27.13 29.20 0.77
CA PHE A 138 -27.81 28.03 0.25
C PHE A 138 -28.50 27.20 1.35
N GLY A 139 -28.45 27.64 2.61
CA GLY A 139 -29.02 26.91 3.75
C GLY A 139 -28.24 25.65 4.13
N GLU A 140 -26.97 25.54 3.73
CA GLU A 140 -26.15 24.34 3.88
C GLU A 140 -24.85 24.62 4.66
N THR A 141 -24.15 23.56 5.05
CA THR A 141 -22.81 23.64 5.67
C THR A 141 -21.78 22.88 4.86
N LEU A 142 -20.49 23.13 5.13
CA LEU A 142 -19.41 22.41 4.46
C LEU A 142 -19.48 20.91 4.75
N GLU A 143 -19.82 20.54 5.98
CA GLU A 143 -20.03 19.15 6.41
C GLU A 143 -21.23 18.51 5.71
N GLY A 144 -22.31 19.27 5.51
CA GLY A 144 -23.51 18.82 4.79
C GLY A 144 -23.19 18.42 3.34
N VAL A 145 -22.54 19.31 2.59
CA VAL A 145 -22.16 19.03 1.19
C VAL A 145 -21.00 18.03 1.06
N HIS A 146 -20.11 17.96 2.05
CA HIS A 146 -19.01 16.99 2.08
C HIS A 146 -19.51 15.53 2.11
N GLY A 147 -20.68 15.28 2.71
CA GLY A 147 -21.29 13.95 2.73
C GLY A 147 -21.59 13.36 1.35
N ALA A 148 -21.82 14.22 0.34
CA ALA A 148 -22.07 13.82 -1.04
C ALA A 148 -20.80 13.44 -1.83
N GLU A 149 -19.61 13.73 -1.29
CA GLU A 149 -18.35 13.36 -1.94
C GLU A 149 -18.10 11.85 -1.84
N THR A 150 -17.64 11.26 -2.95
CA THR A 150 -17.22 9.85 -2.98
C THR A 150 -15.69 9.77 -2.85
N ASP A 151 -15.19 8.82 -2.05
CA ASP A 151 -13.75 8.54 -1.96
C ASP A 151 -13.17 8.19 -3.34
N ALA A 152 -12.00 8.74 -3.68
CA ALA A 152 -11.28 8.32 -4.87
C ALA A 152 -10.80 6.86 -4.73
N ALA A 153 -11.28 5.96 -5.57
CA ALA A 153 -10.98 4.53 -5.52
C ALA A 153 -9.60 4.20 -6.14
N LEU A 154 -8.56 4.88 -5.68
CA LEU A 154 -7.20 4.83 -6.23
C LEU A 154 -6.23 3.99 -5.37
N GLY A 155 -6.71 3.36 -4.30
CA GLY A 155 -5.89 2.58 -3.37
C GLY A 155 -6.74 1.64 -2.51
N ASN A 156 -6.07 0.87 -1.64
CA ASN A 156 -6.68 -0.11 -0.75
C ASN A 156 -6.07 -0.10 0.66
N GLY A 157 -4.74 -0.10 0.77
CA GLY A 157 -4.05 -0.38 2.04
C GLY A 157 -3.28 0.77 2.67
N GLY A 158 -2.53 0.43 3.73
CA GLY A 158 -1.60 1.36 4.40
C GLY A 158 -0.54 1.94 3.46
N LEU A 159 -0.12 1.18 2.44
CA LEU A 159 0.81 1.62 1.39
C LEU A 159 0.28 2.86 0.65
N GLY A 160 -0.93 2.77 0.10
CA GLY A 160 -1.55 3.90 -0.61
C GLY A 160 -1.90 5.07 0.31
N ARG A 161 -2.22 4.81 1.59
CA ARG A 161 -2.50 5.90 2.54
C ARG A 161 -1.23 6.64 2.96
N LEU A 162 -0.11 5.93 3.08
CA LEU A 162 1.20 6.52 3.31
C LEU A 162 1.58 7.46 2.16
N ALA A 163 1.47 6.98 0.92
CA ALA A 163 1.73 7.77 -0.28
C ALA A 163 0.91 9.07 -0.29
N ALA A 164 -0.40 8.99 0.03
CA ALA A 164 -1.25 10.17 0.10
C ALA A 164 -0.89 11.12 1.27
N CYS A 165 -0.44 10.63 2.43
CA CYS A 165 0.09 11.49 3.51
C CYS A 165 1.41 12.17 3.11
N PHE A 166 2.25 11.48 2.34
CA PHE A 166 3.52 12.01 1.84
C PHE A 166 3.30 13.15 0.86
N LEU A 167 2.33 13.05 -0.06
CA LEU A 167 2.00 14.14 -0.98
C LEU A 167 1.57 15.41 -0.23
N ASP A 168 0.69 15.28 0.77
CA ASP A 168 0.24 16.41 1.59
C ASP A 168 1.41 17.05 2.38
N SER A 169 2.35 16.24 2.86
CA SER A 169 3.52 16.71 3.60
C SER A 169 4.56 17.36 2.70
N MET A 170 4.83 16.80 1.51
CA MET A 170 5.71 17.42 0.51
C MET A 170 5.18 18.80 0.09
N ALA A 171 3.87 18.92 -0.17
CA ALA A 171 3.26 20.21 -0.49
C ALA A 171 3.36 21.20 0.69
N THR A 172 3.07 20.76 1.92
CA THR A 172 3.12 21.59 3.13
C THR A 172 4.53 22.07 3.49
N LEU A 173 5.55 21.27 3.18
CA LEU A 173 6.97 21.58 3.38
C LEU A 173 7.61 22.30 2.18
N ASP A 174 6.82 22.72 1.20
CA ASP A 174 7.27 23.42 -0.01
C ASP A 174 8.30 22.61 -0.84
N LEU A 175 8.27 21.27 -0.75
CA LEU A 175 9.20 20.40 -1.47
C LEU A 175 8.70 20.13 -2.90
N PRO A 176 9.55 20.32 -3.93
CA PRO A 176 9.24 19.92 -5.30
C PRO A 176 9.12 18.41 -5.42
N GLY A 177 7.89 17.91 -5.46
CA GLY A 177 7.68 16.47 -5.58
C GLY A 177 6.29 16.07 -6.00
N TRP A 178 6.18 15.19 -7.00
CA TRP A 178 4.91 14.67 -7.53
C TRP A 178 4.71 13.20 -7.17
N GLY A 179 3.45 12.79 -7.06
CA GLY A 179 3.06 11.39 -7.10
C GLY A 179 2.72 10.93 -8.52
N TYR A 180 3.03 9.68 -8.85
CA TYR A 180 2.59 9.03 -10.08
C TYR A 180 1.90 7.70 -9.80
N GLY A 181 0.76 7.46 -10.44
CA GLY A 181 -0.01 6.22 -10.33
C GLY A 181 -0.95 5.98 -11.51
N ILE A 182 -1.86 5.01 -11.36
CA ILE A 182 -2.88 4.66 -12.37
C ILE A 182 -4.22 5.27 -11.98
N ARG A 183 -4.96 5.78 -12.96
CA ARG A 183 -6.33 6.28 -12.78
C ARG A 183 -7.33 5.11 -12.78
N TYR A 184 -7.37 4.34 -11.70
CA TYR A 184 -8.24 3.17 -11.60
C TYR A 184 -9.73 3.53 -11.71
N ARG A 185 -10.47 2.82 -12.56
CA ARG A 185 -11.89 3.08 -12.80
C ARG A 185 -12.78 2.54 -11.69
N TYR A 186 -12.47 1.35 -11.18
CA TYR A 186 -13.33 0.63 -10.22
C TYR A 186 -12.66 0.34 -8.88
N GLY A 187 -11.45 0.86 -8.67
CA GLY A 187 -10.62 0.58 -7.50
C GLY A 187 -10.34 -0.90 -7.29
N MET A 188 -10.25 -1.34 -6.03
CA MET A 188 -10.15 -2.78 -5.72
C MET A 188 -11.55 -3.42 -5.75
N PHE A 189 -12.46 -2.90 -4.91
CA PHE A 189 -13.91 -3.14 -4.92
C PHE A 189 -14.56 -2.32 -3.80
N LYS A 190 -15.85 -1.99 -3.97
CA LYS A 190 -16.76 -1.55 -2.91
C LYS A 190 -17.29 -2.79 -2.17
N GLN A 191 -17.09 -2.83 -0.86
CA GLN A 191 -17.51 -3.97 -0.04
C GLN A 191 -18.99 -3.81 0.34
N ALA A 192 -19.77 -4.86 0.22
CA ALA A 192 -21.09 -4.94 0.84
C ALA A 192 -21.23 -6.25 1.64
N ILE A 193 -22.19 -6.28 2.57
CA ILE A 193 -22.55 -7.48 3.31
C ILE A 193 -23.93 -7.92 2.82
N LYS A 194 -24.01 -9.12 2.24
CA LYS A 194 -25.25 -9.73 1.77
C LYS A 194 -25.38 -11.11 2.39
N ASP A 195 -26.52 -11.39 3.03
CA ASP A 195 -26.77 -12.66 3.71
C ASP A 195 -25.64 -13.04 4.69
N GLY A 196 -25.10 -12.05 5.41
CA GLY A 196 -24.01 -12.24 6.36
C GLY A 196 -22.64 -12.54 5.74
N LEU A 197 -22.48 -12.40 4.41
CA LEU A 197 -21.23 -12.65 3.69
C LEU A 197 -20.73 -11.38 3.01
N GLN A 198 -19.40 -11.25 2.89
CA GLN A 198 -18.80 -10.22 2.05
C GLN A 198 -19.10 -10.50 0.57
N VAL A 199 -19.58 -9.47 -0.13
CA VAL A 199 -19.68 -9.42 -1.59
C VAL A 199 -18.91 -8.21 -2.12
N GLU A 200 -18.25 -8.40 -3.25
CA GLU A 200 -17.43 -7.40 -3.92
C GLU A 200 -18.23 -6.75 -5.06
N LEU A 201 -18.38 -5.43 -5.02
CA LEU A 201 -19.04 -4.63 -6.06
C LEU A 201 -18.01 -3.69 -6.72
N PRO A 202 -18.16 -3.31 -8.00
CA PRO A 202 -17.34 -2.24 -8.58
C PRO A 202 -17.57 -0.90 -7.84
N ASP A 203 -16.53 -0.07 -7.75
CA ASP A 203 -16.63 1.28 -7.22
C ASP A 203 -16.81 2.30 -8.35
N TYR A 204 -18.02 2.83 -8.52
CA TYR A 204 -18.39 3.73 -9.63
C TYR A 204 -18.08 5.21 -9.33
N TRP A 205 -16.94 5.48 -8.70
CA TRP A 205 -16.57 6.83 -8.24
C TRP A 205 -16.37 7.86 -9.37
N LEU A 206 -16.22 7.39 -10.62
CA LEU A 206 -16.02 8.24 -11.81
C LEU A 206 -17.27 8.48 -12.65
N ASP A 207 -18.41 7.86 -12.33
CA ASP A 207 -19.63 7.92 -13.18
C ASP A 207 -20.14 9.35 -13.40
N ASN A 208 -20.00 10.21 -12.39
CA ASN A 208 -20.38 11.62 -12.45
C ASN A 208 -19.20 12.55 -12.82
N GLY A 209 -18.07 11.97 -13.23
CA GLY A 209 -16.78 12.65 -13.32
C GLY A 209 -16.16 12.94 -11.96
N ASN A 210 -14.89 13.29 -11.96
CA ASN A 210 -14.15 13.70 -10.76
C ASN A 210 -13.83 15.20 -10.86
N PRO A 211 -14.40 16.07 -10.01
CA PRO A 211 -14.13 17.51 -10.07
C PRO A 211 -12.71 17.86 -9.63
N TRP A 212 -11.93 16.93 -9.08
CA TRP A 212 -10.59 17.19 -8.55
C TRP A 212 -9.46 16.94 -9.55
N GLU A 213 -9.76 16.39 -10.73
CA GLU A 213 -8.75 16.09 -11.74
C GLU A 213 -8.80 17.06 -12.93
N ILE A 214 -7.64 17.23 -13.56
CA ILE A 214 -7.45 18.02 -14.77
C ILE A 214 -6.91 17.07 -15.84
N ARG A 215 -7.73 16.81 -16.86
CA ARG A 215 -7.32 16.01 -18.02
C ARG A 215 -6.29 16.77 -18.87
N ARG A 216 -5.19 16.11 -19.24
CA ARG A 216 -4.08 16.67 -20.05
C ARG A 216 -3.94 15.92 -21.39
N PRO A 217 -4.84 16.13 -22.37
CA PRO A 217 -4.78 15.43 -23.67
C PRO A 217 -3.50 15.72 -24.48
N GLU A 218 -2.79 16.81 -24.16
CA GLU A 218 -1.49 17.17 -24.72
C GLU A 218 -0.32 16.36 -24.15
N THR A 219 -0.49 15.72 -22.98
CA THR A 219 0.53 14.91 -22.32
C THR A 219 0.18 13.44 -22.49
N ARG A 220 0.74 12.84 -23.54
CA ARG A 220 0.48 11.45 -23.93
C ARG A 220 1.77 10.73 -24.27
N PHE A 221 1.89 9.50 -23.79
CA PHE A 221 3.04 8.63 -24.06
C PHE A 221 2.59 7.28 -24.56
N LYS A 222 3.32 6.71 -25.53
CA LYS A 222 3.07 5.34 -25.97
C LYS A 222 3.73 4.36 -25.02
N VAL A 223 3.05 3.27 -24.73
CA VAL A 223 3.57 2.14 -23.96
C VAL A 223 3.32 0.87 -24.76
N GLY A 224 4.40 0.11 -25.03
CA GLY A 224 4.34 -1.14 -25.78
C GLY A 224 4.21 -2.37 -24.87
N PHE A 225 3.72 -3.47 -25.42
CA PHE A 225 3.73 -4.81 -24.81
C PHE A 225 4.00 -5.89 -25.86
N TYR A 226 4.47 -7.04 -25.41
CA TYR A 226 4.85 -8.19 -26.22
C TYR A 226 5.87 -7.81 -27.31
N GLY A 227 5.76 -8.38 -28.51
CA GLY A 227 6.65 -8.04 -29.61
C GLY A 227 7.94 -8.83 -29.62
N LYS A 228 8.89 -8.32 -30.40
CA LYS A 228 10.18 -8.95 -30.65
C LYS A 228 11.30 -7.93 -30.70
N LEU A 229 12.53 -8.44 -30.64
CA LEU A 229 13.73 -7.65 -30.84
C LEU A 229 14.14 -7.70 -32.32
N ASP A 230 14.43 -6.53 -32.88
CA ASP A 230 15.13 -6.37 -34.15
C ASP A 230 16.54 -5.83 -33.85
N GLY A 231 17.51 -6.75 -33.75
CA GLY A 231 18.78 -6.47 -33.08
C GLY A 231 18.53 -6.20 -31.59
N ASP A 232 18.97 -5.04 -31.09
CA ASP A 232 18.71 -4.57 -29.72
C ASP A 232 17.48 -3.65 -29.62
N LYS A 233 16.77 -3.40 -30.73
CA LYS A 233 15.60 -2.51 -30.75
C LYS A 233 14.31 -3.29 -30.51
N TRP A 234 13.51 -2.85 -29.55
CA TRP A 234 12.20 -3.43 -29.30
C TRP A 234 11.16 -2.94 -30.31
N VAL A 235 10.42 -3.87 -30.91
CA VAL A 235 9.23 -3.62 -31.72
C VAL A 235 8.04 -4.29 -31.02
N PRO A 236 7.17 -3.52 -30.33
CA PRO A 236 5.99 -4.05 -29.65
C PRO A 236 4.94 -4.60 -30.63
N ASP A 237 4.22 -5.65 -30.21
CA ASP A 237 3.05 -6.16 -30.97
C ASP A 237 1.75 -5.48 -30.51
N GLU A 238 1.68 -5.08 -29.24
CA GLU A 238 0.59 -4.29 -28.69
C GLU A 238 1.12 -2.93 -28.23
N GLU A 239 0.33 -1.88 -28.40
CA GLU A 239 0.62 -0.55 -27.87
C GLU A 239 -0.65 0.03 -27.24
N VAL A 240 -0.47 0.87 -26.22
CA VAL A 240 -1.51 1.75 -25.65
C VAL A 240 -0.96 3.17 -25.50
N ILE A 241 -1.86 4.13 -25.32
CA ILE A 241 -1.54 5.52 -25.01
C ILE A 241 -1.82 5.75 -23.52
N ALA A 242 -0.81 6.17 -22.77
CA ALA A 242 -0.97 6.72 -21.43
C ALA A 242 -1.32 8.21 -21.54
N GLU A 243 -2.51 8.60 -21.08
CA GLU A 243 -2.96 10.01 -21.01
C GLU A 243 -2.93 10.49 -19.56
N ALA A 244 -2.37 11.68 -19.33
CA ALA A 244 -2.23 12.24 -17.98
C ALA A 244 -3.53 12.89 -17.47
N TYR A 245 -3.78 12.68 -16.17
CA TYR A 245 -4.78 13.38 -15.37
C TYR A 245 -4.08 13.91 -14.10
N ASP A 246 -4.06 15.22 -13.93
CA ASP A 246 -3.44 15.86 -12.76
C ASP A 246 -4.46 16.05 -11.64
N VAL A 247 -4.10 15.68 -10.41
CA VAL A 247 -4.88 15.94 -9.21
C VAL A 247 -4.05 16.87 -8.31
N PRO A 248 -4.37 18.19 -8.28
CA PRO A 248 -3.63 19.15 -7.48
C PRO A 248 -3.66 18.84 -5.98
N ILE A 249 -2.51 18.95 -5.32
CA ILE A 249 -2.34 18.67 -3.88
C ILE A 249 -1.94 19.96 -3.14
N PRO A 250 -2.89 20.68 -2.53
CA PRO A 250 -2.58 21.93 -1.82
C PRO A 250 -1.83 21.65 -0.52
N GLY A 251 -0.76 22.41 -0.25
CA GLY A 251 -0.04 22.37 1.03
C GLY A 251 -0.71 23.24 2.09
N TYR A 252 -0.60 22.86 3.37
CA TYR A 252 -1.15 23.63 4.48
C TYR A 252 -0.29 24.87 4.80
N GLY A 253 -0.94 26.04 4.89
CA GLY A 253 -0.27 27.30 5.29
C GLY A 253 0.79 27.77 4.30
N THR A 254 0.67 27.39 3.03
CA THR A 254 1.59 27.79 1.95
C THR A 254 0.85 27.97 0.62
N LYS A 255 1.51 28.60 -0.36
CA LYS A 255 1.02 28.74 -1.73
C LYS A 255 1.35 27.52 -2.60
N THR A 256 2.22 26.63 -2.12
CA THR A 256 2.63 25.44 -2.86
C THR A 256 1.44 24.50 -3.03
N CYS A 257 1.13 24.20 -4.29
CA CYS A 257 0.16 23.18 -4.68
C CYS A 257 0.87 22.18 -5.59
N SER A 258 1.17 21.01 -5.03
CA SER A 258 1.86 19.93 -5.74
C SER A 258 0.89 19.13 -6.62
N ASN A 259 1.32 17.96 -7.09
CA ASN A 259 0.58 17.12 -8.03
C ASN A 259 0.56 15.63 -7.63
N LEU A 260 -0.56 14.99 -7.90
CA LEU A 260 -0.64 13.56 -8.18
C LEU A 260 -1.04 13.38 -9.64
N ARG A 261 -0.11 12.90 -10.47
CA ARG A 261 -0.38 12.59 -11.88
C ARG A 261 -0.81 11.14 -12.02
N LEU A 262 -2.00 10.93 -12.57
CA LEU A 262 -2.57 9.61 -12.81
C LEU A 262 -2.61 9.32 -14.32
N TRP A 263 -2.34 8.07 -14.69
CA TRP A 263 -2.38 7.62 -16.08
C TRP A 263 -3.65 6.84 -16.37
N ASP A 264 -4.40 7.28 -17.38
CA ASP A 264 -5.47 6.49 -18.01
C ASP A 264 -4.92 5.81 -19.28
N ALA A 265 -5.36 4.59 -19.54
CA ALA A 265 -4.93 3.81 -20.69
C ALA A 265 -5.96 3.92 -21.82
N LEU A 266 -5.52 4.46 -22.96
CA LEU A 266 -6.34 4.62 -24.17
C LEU A 266 -5.81 3.72 -25.29
N PRO A 267 -6.69 3.17 -26.16
CA PRO A 267 -6.24 2.43 -27.33
C PRO A 267 -5.64 3.36 -28.40
N LEU A 268 -4.83 2.80 -29.30
CA LEU A 268 -4.43 3.53 -30.52
C LEU A 268 -5.58 3.62 -31.52
N VAL A 269 -6.36 2.54 -31.64
CA VAL A 269 -7.56 2.47 -32.47
C VAL A 269 -8.74 2.10 -31.58
N GLU A 270 -9.69 3.03 -31.45
CA GLU A 270 -10.86 2.83 -30.60
C GLU A 270 -11.88 1.84 -31.20
N LEU A 271 -12.05 1.87 -32.52
CA LEU A 271 -12.96 0.99 -33.26
C LEU A 271 -12.37 0.60 -34.62
N ASP A 272 -12.22 -0.71 -34.87
CA ASP A 272 -11.94 -1.27 -36.19
C ASP A 272 -13.26 -1.38 -36.98
N LEU A 273 -13.45 -0.43 -37.92
CA LEU A 273 -14.66 -0.36 -38.74
C LEU A 273 -14.81 -1.53 -39.71
N ASP A 274 -13.72 -2.11 -40.19
CA ASP A 274 -13.78 -3.25 -41.11
C ASP A 274 -14.28 -4.49 -40.38
N ALA A 275 -13.74 -4.75 -39.19
CA ALA A 275 -14.25 -5.80 -38.30
C ALA A 275 -15.71 -5.55 -37.89
N PHE A 276 -16.06 -4.30 -37.56
CA PHE A 276 -17.44 -3.94 -37.20
C PHE A 276 -18.42 -4.21 -38.34
N ASN A 277 -18.09 -3.75 -39.55
CA ASN A 277 -18.92 -3.94 -40.74
C ASN A 277 -19.01 -5.42 -41.16
N ALA A 278 -18.01 -6.23 -40.82
CA ALA A 278 -18.02 -7.68 -41.00
C ALA A 278 -18.81 -8.44 -39.90
N GLY A 279 -19.45 -7.74 -38.96
CA GLY A 279 -20.20 -8.33 -37.86
C GLY A 279 -19.33 -8.90 -36.73
N GLN A 280 -18.02 -8.61 -36.73
CA GLN A 280 -17.04 -9.08 -35.74
C GLN A 280 -16.91 -8.08 -34.58
N TYR A 281 -18.00 -7.83 -33.85
CA TYR A 281 -18.07 -6.73 -32.88
C TYR A 281 -17.06 -6.83 -31.73
N GLU A 282 -16.77 -8.03 -31.22
CA GLU A 282 -15.76 -8.20 -30.17
C GLU A 282 -14.36 -7.82 -30.65
N LYS A 283 -14.02 -8.24 -31.88
CA LYS A 283 -12.76 -7.88 -32.53
C LYS A 283 -12.68 -6.38 -32.80
N ALA A 284 -13.81 -5.78 -33.18
CA ALA A 284 -13.88 -4.36 -33.51
C ALA A 284 -13.44 -3.44 -32.35
N VAL A 285 -13.62 -3.88 -31.10
CA VAL A 285 -13.28 -3.11 -29.88
C VAL A 285 -12.18 -3.76 -29.04
N GLU A 286 -11.45 -4.74 -29.58
CA GLU A 286 -10.49 -5.53 -28.82
C GLU A 286 -9.39 -4.66 -28.18
N GLN A 287 -8.84 -3.71 -28.94
CA GLN A 287 -7.81 -2.79 -28.43
C GLN A 287 -8.34 -1.90 -27.31
N LYS A 288 -9.57 -1.38 -27.46
CA LYS A 288 -10.23 -0.57 -26.42
C LYS A 288 -10.37 -1.35 -25.13
N ARG A 289 -10.85 -2.60 -25.21
CA ARG A 289 -10.99 -3.48 -24.04
C ARG A 289 -9.63 -3.74 -23.36
N LYS A 290 -8.60 -4.12 -24.13
CA LYS A 290 -7.26 -4.37 -23.58
C LYS A 290 -6.66 -3.14 -22.89
N ALA A 291 -6.89 -1.94 -23.42
CA ALA A 291 -6.48 -0.70 -22.77
C ALA A 291 -7.27 -0.46 -21.47
N ASP A 292 -8.59 -0.64 -21.50
CA ASP A 292 -9.45 -0.48 -20.32
C ASP A 292 -9.07 -1.43 -19.17
N ASP A 293 -8.71 -2.68 -19.49
CA ASP A 293 -8.32 -3.69 -18.50
C ASP A 293 -7.14 -3.22 -17.63
N ILE A 294 -6.18 -2.48 -18.20
CA ILE A 294 -5.01 -1.95 -17.48
C ILE A 294 -5.43 -0.97 -16.38
N ALA A 295 -6.37 -0.08 -16.66
CA ALA A 295 -6.85 0.94 -15.71
C ALA A 295 -8.15 0.52 -14.99
N ALA A 296 -8.62 -0.71 -15.14
CA ALA A 296 -9.91 -1.13 -14.59
C ALA A 296 -9.88 -1.26 -13.06
N VAL A 297 -9.08 -2.21 -12.54
CA VAL A 297 -9.07 -2.60 -11.13
C VAL A 297 -7.67 -2.61 -10.53
N LEU A 298 -7.58 -2.26 -9.25
CA LEU A 298 -6.36 -2.36 -8.46
C LEU A 298 -6.14 -3.81 -8.02
N TYR A 299 -4.93 -4.34 -8.25
CA TYR A 299 -4.52 -5.71 -7.92
C TYR A 299 -5.47 -6.77 -8.51
N PRO A 300 -5.54 -6.89 -9.85
CA PRO A 300 -6.30 -7.96 -10.48
C PRO A 300 -5.82 -9.33 -10.00
N ASN A 301 -6.73 -10.30 -9.99
CA ASN A 301 -6.42 -11.67 -9.59
C ASN A 301 -5.35 -12.27 -10.50
N ASP A 302 -4.20 -12.64 -9.93
CA ASP A 302 -3.02 -13.17 -10.61
C ASP A 302 -2.84 -14.69 -10.43
N ALA A 303 -3.90 -15.40 -10.01
CA ALA A 303 -3.90 -16.86 -9.99
C ALA A 303 -3.81 -17.48 -11.41
N THR A 304 -4.16 -16.72 -12.45
CA THR A 304 -4.10 -17.16 -13.86
C THR A 304 -2.92 -16.52 -14.60
N GLU A 305 -2.47 -17.13 -15.71
CA GLU A 305 -1.42 -16.54 -16.56
C GLU A 305 -1.82 -15.15 -17.09
N TYR A 306 -3.06 -15.00 -17.55
CA TYR A 306 -3.59 -13.71 -18.00
C TYR A 306 -3.61 -12.66 -16.87
N GLY A 307 -3.98 -13.06 -15.65
CA GLY A 307 -3.96 -12.18 -14.48
C GLY A 307 -2.55 -11.70 -14.11
N LYS A 308 -1.56 -12.61 -14.19
CA LYS A 308 -0.14 -12.28 -14.05
C LYS A 308 0.32 -11.28 -15.09
N GLU A 309 0.00 -11.52 -16.37
CA GLU A 309 0.32 -10.59 -17.44
C GLU A 309 -0.32 -9.22 -17.24
N LEU A 310 -1.61 -9.16 -16.86
CA LEU A 310 -2.30 -7.90 -16.62
C LEU A 310 -1.66 -7.11 -15.47
N ARG A 311 -1.31 -7.77 -14.36
CA ARG A 311 -0.62 -7.14 -13.24
C ARG A 311 0.75 -6.60 -13.64
N LEU A 312 1.53 -7.34 -14.45
CA LEU A 312 2.80 -6.84 -14.97
C LEU A 312 2.61 -5.70 -16.00
N LYS A 313 1.57 -5.75 -16.84
CA LYS A 313 1.17 -4.65 -17.75
C LYS A 313 0.89 -3.38 -16.96
N GLN A 314 0.12 -3.47 -15.86
CA GLN A 314 -0.16 -2.33 -14.99
C GLN A 314 1.12 -1.69 -14.46
N GLN A 315 2.01 -2.49 -13.86
CA GLN A 315 3.28 -2.02 -13.32
C GLN A 315 4.13 -1.32 -14.37
N PHE A 316 4.32 -1.96 -15.52
CA PHE A 316 5.10 -1.39 -16.61
C PHE A 316 4.46 -0.12 -17.18
N PHE A 317 3.13 -0.11 -17.33
CA PHE A 317 2.38 0.98 -17.94
C PHE A 317 2.62 2.31 -17.24
N PHE A 318 2.34 2.39 -15.94
CA PHE A 318 2.46 3.67 -15.24
C PHE A 318 3.92 4.07 -15.05
N VAL A 319 4.82 3.10 -14.89
CA VAL A 319 6.27 3.36 -14.77
C VAL A 319 6.82 3.95 -16.05
N SER A 320 6.57 3.31 -17.20
CA SER A 320 7.07 3.80 -18.50
C SER A 320 6.51 5.19 -18.81
N ALA A 321 5.22 5.41 -18.61
CA ALA A 321 4.62 6.73 -18.83
C ALA A 321 5.24 7.81 -17.92
N SER A 322 5.47 7.50 -16.63
CA SER A 322 6.03 8.45 -15.66
C SER A 322 7.50 8.80 -15.95
N LEU A 323 8.30 7.81 -16.35
CA LEU A 323 9.70 8.03 -16.74
C LEU A 323 9.79 8.84 -18.04
N GLN A 324 8.98 8.51 -19.05
CA GLN A 324 8.92 9.27 -20.30
C GLN A 324 8.50 10.73 -20.06
N ASP A 325 7.49 10.98 -19.24
CA ASP A 325 7.04 12.32 -18.87
C ASP A 325 8.13 13.12 -18.15
N THR A 326 8.82 12.48 -17.20
CA THR A 326 9.90 13.14 -16.45
C THR A 326 11.09 13.49 -17.35
N ILE A 327 11.50 12.56 -18.22
CA ILE A 327 12.58 12.80 -19.18
C ILE A 327 12.20 13.91 -20.16
N ALA A 328 10.97 13.90 -20.67
CA ALA A 328 10.47 14.96 -21.57
C ALA A 328 10.52 16.33 -20.89
N ARG A 329 10.01 16.46 -19.66
CA ARG A 329 10.04 17.70 -18.88
C ARG A 329 11.47 18.18 -18.59
N TYR A 330 12.39 17.26 -18.30
CA TYR A 330 13.80 17.58 -18.10
C TYR A 330 14.45 18.11 -19.40
N LEU A 331 14.19 17.47 -20.54
CA LEU A 331 14.74 17.87 -21.83
C LEU A 331 14.16 19.18 -22.40
N GLU A 332 13.07 19.72 -21.83
CA GLU A 332 12.63 21.08 -22.15
C GLU A 332 13.66 22.14 -21.76
N LYS A 333 14.55 21.83 -20.82
CA LYS A 333 15.53 22.78 -20.24
C LYS A 333 16.98 22.35 -20.36
N HIS A 334 17.23 21.05 -20.41
CA HIS A 334 18.56 20.47 -20.39
C HIS A 334 18.87 19.82 -21.73
N SER A 335 20.09 19.99 -22.24
CA SER A 335 20.49 19.52 -23.59
C SER A 335 20.91 18.06 -23.65
N ASP A 336 21.24 17.44 -22.51
CA ASP A 336 21.63 16.04 -22.36
C ASP A 336 21.11 15.47 -21.04
N LEU A 337 21.18 14.15 -20.86
CA LEU A 337 20.63 13.44 -19.69
C LEU A 337 21.65 13.16 -18.57
N ALA A 338 22.90 13.63 -18.69
CA ALA A 338 23.94 13.32 -17.72
C ALA A 338 23.63 13.92 -16.34
N GLY A 339 22.97 15.08 -16.31
CA GLY A 339 22.54 15.78 -15.08
C GLY A 339 21.17 15.36 -14.55
N LEU A 340 20.54 14.32 -15.11
CA LEU A 340 19.22 13.86 -14.65
C LEU A 340 19.20 13.53 -13.14
N PRO A 341 20.19 12.82 -12.56
CA PRO A 341 20.19 12.50 -11.12
C PRO A 341 20.25 13.72 -10.19
N ASP A 342 20.75 14.85 -10.70
CA ASP A 342 20.82 16.11 -9.95
C ASP A 342 19.49 16.87 -9.97
N LYS A 343 18.58 16.50 -10.87
CA LYS A 343 17.28 17.17 -11.09
C LYS A 343 16.07 16.26 -10.85
N ALA A 344 16.24 14.94 -10.80
CA ALA A 344 15.17 13.98 -10.60
C ALA A 344 15.60 12.88 -9.62
N CYS A 345 14.71 12.54 -8.70
CA CYS A 345 14.80 11.34 -7.86
C CYS A 345 13.49 10.55 -7.98
N PHE A 346 13.57 9.29 -8.39
CA PHE A 346 12.45 8.39 -8.51
C PHE A 346 12.39 7.48 -7.28
N GLN A 347 11.38 7.66 -6.44
CA GLN A 347 11.16 6.81 -5.27
C GLN A 347 10.23 5.66 -5.65
N MET A 348 10.74 4.43 -5.55
CA MET A 348 9.99 3.20 -5.75
C MET A 348 9.32 2.81 -4.42
N ASN A 349 7.99 2.92 -4.37
CA ASN A 349 7.19 2.54 -3.23
C ASN A 349 6.79 1.05 -3.30
N ASP A 350 7.51 0.20 -2.56
CA ASP A 350 7.51 -1.26 -2.70
C ASP A 350 8.06 -1.73 -4.07
N THR A 351 7.86 -3.00 -4.40
CA THR A 351 8.39 -3.67 -5.60
C THR A 351 7.58 -3.46 -6.86
N HIS A 352 6.34 -2.94 -6.76
CA HIS A 352 5.48 -2.71 -7.93
C HIS A 352 6.13 -1.81 -9.01
N PRO A 353 6.80 -0.68 -8.67
CA PRO A 353 7.49 0.14 -9.66
C PRO A 353 8.92 -0.33 -9.99
N THR A 354 9.40 -1.48 -9.51
CA THR A 354 10.80 -1.94 -9.72
C THR A 354 11.20 -1.99 -11.18
N ILE A 355 10.27 -2.29 -12.09
CA ILE A 355 10.53 -2.30 -13.54
C ILE A 355 11.11 -0.97 -14.06
N ALA A 356 11.01 0.12 -13.27
CA ALA A 356 11.67 1.39 -13.52
C ALA A 356 13.20 1.26 -13.71
N VAL A 357 13.85 0.31 -13.04
CA VAL A 357 15.29 0.04 -13.23
C VAL A 357 15.57 -0.32 -14.69
N ALA A 358 14.84 -1.30 -15.23
CA ALA A 358 15.02 -1.75 -16.61
C ALA A 358 14.47 -0.76 -17.63
N GLU A 359 13.34 -0.10 -17.34
CA GLU A 359 12.74 0.87 -18.28
C GLU A 359 13.55 2.16 -18.40
N LEU A 360 14.13 2.66 -17.30
CA LEU A 360 15.03 3.82 -17.38
C LEU A 360 16.27 3.49 -18.20
N MET A 361 16.85 2.29 -18.01
CA MET A 361 17.94 1.80 -18.85
C MET A 361 17.55 1.74 -20.33
N ARG A 362 16.37 1.18 -20.64
CA ARG A 362 15.87 1.09 -22.01
C ARG A 362 15.67 2.47 -22.64
N LEU A 363 15.06 3.42 -21.92
CA LEU A 363 14.87 4.79 -22.41
C LEU A 363 16.22 5.46 -22.69
N LEU A 364 17.17 5.38 -21.76
CA LEU A 364 18.49 5.98 -21.92
C LEU A 364 19.28 5.37 -23.09
N ILE A 365 19.27 4.05 -23.25
CA ILE A 365 20.04 3.35 -24.29
C ILE A 365 19.32 3.43 -25.64
N ASP A 366 18.09 2.93 -25.72
CA ASP A 366 17.42 2.67 -26.99
C ASP A 366 16.81 3.94 -27.60
N VAL A 367 16.35 4.87 -26.75
CA VAL A 367 15.70 6.11 -27.21
C VAL A 367 16.70 7.27 -27.28
N HIS A 368 17.60 7.37 -26.30
CA HIS A 368 18.55 8.48 -26.19
C HIS A 368 20.00 8.12 -26.59
N GLY A 369 20.29 6.85 -26.91
CA GLY A 369 21.57 6.44 -27.48
C GLY A 369 22.74 6.44 -26.50
N LEU A 370 22.48 6.35 -25.19
CA LEU A 370 23.55 6.29 -24.19
C LEU A 370 24.19 4.89 -24.15
N PRO A 371 25.51 4.78 -23.98
CA PRO A 371 26.17 3.52 -23.65
C PRO A 371 25.68 2.95 -22.31
N PHE A 372 25.70 1.62 -22.18
CA PHE A 372 25.22 0.90 -20.99
C PHE A 372 25.78 1.47 -19.68
N ASP A 373 27.11 1.65 -19.56
CA ASP A 373 27.74 2.13 -18.32
C ASP A 373 27.27 3.53 -17.92
N LYS A 374 27.03 4.41 -18.90
CA LYS A 374 26.53 5.77 -18.65
C LYS A 374 25.06 5.73 -18.23
N ALA A 375 24.25 4.93 -18.92
CA ALA A 375 22.85 4.73 -18.56
C ALA A 375 22.73 4.12 -17.16
N TRP A 376 23.55 3.13 -16.82
CA TRP A 376 23.56 2.47 -15.52
C TRP A 376 23.96 3.43 -14.40
N ALA A 377 24.97 4.28 -14.62
CA ALA A 377 25.37 5.31 -13.67
C ALA A 377 24.26 6.35 -13.41
N ILE A 378 23.48 6.73 -14.44
CA ILE A 378 22.32 7.62 -14.27
C ILE A 378 21.20 6.90 -13.51
N THR A 379 20.85 5.69 -13.93
CA THR A 379 19.77 4.87 -13.34
C THR A 379 20.00 4.66 -11.85
N THR A 380 21.17 4.14 -11.47
CA THR A 380 21.51 3.83 -10.08
C THR A 380 21.54 5.06 -9.18
N LYS A 381 21.85 6.25 -9.71
CA LYS A 381 21.83 7.52 -8.96
C LYS A 381 20.47 8.22 -8.94
N SER A 382 19.53 7.79 -9.77
CA SER A 382 18.20 8.40 -9.87
C SER A 382 17.14 7.64 -9.08
N LEU A 383 17.36 6.37 -8.75
CA LEU A 383 16.36 5.49 -8.12
C LEU A 383 16.66 5.22 -6.64
N ALA A 384 15.62 5.27 -5.82
CA ALA A 384 15.64 4.85 -4.43
C ALA A 384 14.45 3.91 -4.14
N TYR A 385 14.64 2.96 -3.21
CA TYR A 385 13.67 1.89 -2.93
C TYR A 385 13.23 1.90 -1.46
N THR A 386 11.92 1.90 -1.23
CA THR A 386 11.35 1.66 0.10
C THR A 386 10.71 0.28 0.16
N ASN A 387 11.16 -0.55 1.09
CA ASN A 387 10.56 -1.85 1.35
C ASN A 387 9.51 -1.76 2.48
N HIS A 388 8.38 -2.45 2.30
CA HIS A 388 7.27 -2.53 3.26
C HIS A 388 6.97 -3.96 3.73
N THR A 389 7.83 -4.93 3.38
CA THR A 389 7.53 -6.36 3.46
C THR A 389 8.52 -7.04 4.39
N VAL A 390 7.99 -7.68 5.43
CA VAL A 390 8.80 -8.36 6.45
C VAL A 390 9.14 -9.81 6.06
N MET A 391 8.30 -10.45 5.24
CA MET A 391 8.43 -11.87 4.87
C MET A 391 9.12 -12.02 3.52
N PRO A 392 10.27 -12.72 3.41
CA PRO A 392 10.96 -12.94 2.14
C PRO A 392 10.10 -13.61 1.06
N GLU A 393 9.14 -14.45 1.45
CA GLU A 393 8.22 -15.15 0.55
C GLU A 393 7.18 -14.20 -0.08
N ALA A 394 6.94 -13.04 0.54
CA ALA A 394 6.01 -12.03 0.04
C ALA A 394 6.68 -11.01 -0.89
N LEU A 395 8.01 -11.10 -1.10
CA LEU A 395 8.70 -10.29 -2.09
C LEU A 395 8.33 -10.74 -3.51
N GLU A 396 7.98 -9.78 -4.35
CA GLU A 396 7.46 -10.05 -5.69
C GLU A 396 8.50 -10.74 -6.60
N LYS A 397 8.10 -11.87 -7.19
CA LYS A 397 8.90 -12.66 -8.12
C LYS A 397 8.09 -12.98 -9.37
N TRP A 398 8.66 -12.76 -10.54
CA TRP A 398 8.01 -13.02 -11.83
C TRP A 398 8.67 -14.17 -12.58
N PRO A 399 7.93 -15.11 -13.16
CA PRO A 399 8.51 -16.08 -14.09
C PRO A 399 9.21 -15.36 -15.24
N VAL A 400 10.46 -15.75 -15.52
CA VAL A 400 11.24 -15.23 -16.64
C VAL A 400 10.46 -15.39 -17.94
N ALA A 401 9.75 -16.50 -18.13
CA ALA A 401 8.91 -16.73 -19.31
C ALA A 401 7.81 -15.66 -19.49
N VAL A 402 7.15 -15.23 -18.40
CA VAL A 402 6.12 -14.18 -18.45
C VAL A 402 6.76 -12.84 -18.80
N MET A 403 7.88 -12.50 -18.15
CA MET A 403 8.58 -11.24 -18.41
C MET A 403 9.19 -11.18 -19.82
N GLN A 404 9.80 -12.26 -20.30
CA GLN A 404 10.35 -12.39 -21.64
C GLN A 404 9.26 -12.25 -22.72
N LYS A 405 8.10 -12.87 -22.48
CA LYS A 405 6.95 -12.80 -23.40
C LYS A 405 6.40 -11.38 -23.47
N LEU A 406 6.19 -10.72 -22.33
CA LEU A 406 5.53 -9.42 -22.26
C LEU A 406 6.48 -8.25 -22.53
N LEU A 407 7.72 -8.33 -22.06
CA LEU A 407 8.72 -7.26 -22.03
C LEU A 407 10.11 -7.80 -22.44
N PRO A 408 10.28 -8.28 -23.70
CA PRO A 408 11.48 -8.99 -24.12
C PRO A 408 12.77 -8.16 -23.98
N ARG A 409 12.70 -6.86 -24.25
CA ARG A 409 13.86 -5.95 -24.12
C ARG A 409 14.23 -5.71 -22.67
N HIS A 410 13.25 -5.58 -21.78
CA HIS A 410 13.50 -5.43 -20.35
C HIS A 410 14.14 -6.67 -19.77
N MET A 411 13.70 -7.86 -20.19
CA MET A 411 14.32 -9.11 -19.76
C MET A 411 15.79 -9.18 -20.20
N GLN A 412 16.10 -8.83 -21.46
CA GLN A 412 17.49 -8.75 -21.95
C GLN A 412 18.34 -7.76 -21.14
N LEU A 413 17.78 -6.61 -20.76
CA LEU A 413 18.46 -5.63 -19.91
C LEU A 413 18.64 -6.13 -18.47
N ILE A 414 17.66 -6.85 -17.92
CA ILE A 414 17.74 -7.46 -16.58
C ILE A 414 18.84 -8.53 -16.55
N GLU A 415 18.97 -9.34 -17.59
CA GLU A 415 20.08 -10.30 -17.73
C GLU A 415 21.44 -9.57 -17.76
N GLN A 416 21.57 -8.51 -18.55
CA GLN A 416 22.80 -7.69 -18.60
C GLN A 416 23.11 -7.04 -17.25
N ILE A 417 22.11 -6.50 -16.55
CA ILE A 417 22.25 -5.93 -15.22
C ILE A 417 22.69 -7.01 -14.23
N ASN A 418 22.08 -8.20 -14.28
CA ASN A 418 22.42 -9.32 -13.41
C ASN A 418 23.87 -9.77 -13.64
N ASP A 419 24.29 -9.93 -14.89
CA ASP A 419 25.66 -10.34 -15.22
C ASP A 419 26.70 -9.29 -14.78
N ALA A 420 26.44 -8.01 -15.06
CA ALA A 420 27.30 -6.90 -14.61
C ALA A 420 27.36 -6.82 -13.08
N TRP A 421 26.23 -7.02 -12.40
CA TRP A 421 26.14 -7.07 -10.94
C TRP A 421 26.96 -8.23 -10.37
N LEU A 422 26.73 -9.46 -10.83
CA LEU A 422 27.45 -10.65 -10.36
C LEU A 422 28.96 -10.54 -10.64
N ALA A 423 29.35 -9.95 -11.78
CA ALA A 423 30.75 -9.65 -12.06
C ALA A 423 31.34 -8.65 -11.05
N SER A 424 30.57 -7.64 -10.62
CA SER A 424 31.02 -6.70 -9.58
C SER A 424 31.17 -7.35 -8.20
N VAL A 425 30.28 -8.28 -7.82
CA VAL A 425 30.33 -9.03 -6.55
C VAL A 425 31.55 -9.97 -6.48
N LYS A 426 32.02 -10.49 -7.63
CA LYS A 426 33.26 -11.26 -7.69
C LYS A 426 34.49 -10.44 -7.30
N VAL A 427 34.46 -9.12 -7.54
CA VAL A 427 35.63 -8.24 -7.44
C VAL A 427 35.58 -7.33 -6.20
N GLN A 428 34.39 -7.01 -5.65
CA GLN A 428 34.23 -6.07 -4.53
C GLN A 428 33.38 -6.61 -3.37
N PRO A 429 33.75 -6.30 -2.11
CA PRO A 429 35.11 -5.91 -1.67
C PRO A 429 36.11 -7.04 -1.99
N ARG A 430 37.37 -6.75 -2.35
CA ARG A 430 38.34 -7.69 -2.96
C ARG A 430 38.18 -9.14 -2.48
N ASP A 431 37.89 -10.04 -3.43
CA ASP A 431 37.70 -11.48 -3.21
C ASP A 431 36.51 -11.88 -2.31
N HIS A 432 35.46 -11.05 -2.16
CA HIS A 432 34.29 -11.37 -1.33
C HIS A 432 33.65 -12.71 -1.68
N ALA A 433 33.31 -12.91 -2.96
CA ALA A 433 32.72 -14.16 -3.43
C ALA A 433 33.66 -15.35 -3.29
N ALA A 434 34.97 -15.16 -3.53
CA ALA A 434 35.99 -16.20 -3.38
C ALA A 434 36.20 -16.60 -1.90
N SER A 435 36.24 -15.61 -1.01
CA SER A 435 36.35 -15.81 0.44
C SER A 435 35.12 -16.53 0.99
N LYS A 436 33.91 -16.11 0.60
CA LYS A 436 32.67 -16.83 0.96
C LYS A 436 32.62 -18.22 0.36
N GLY A 437 33.09 -18.39 -0.88
CA GLY A 437 33.18 -19.71 -1.54
C GLY A 437 34.07 -20.66 -0.73
N ALA A 438 35.26 -20.21 -0.33
CA ALA A 438 36.16 -21.00 0.51
C ALA A 438 35.55 -21.34 1.88
N LYS A 439 34.83 -20.40 2.52
CA LYS A 439 34.11 -20.66 3.78
C LYS A 439 32.98 -21.67 3.60
N LEU A 440 32.20 -21.55 2.52
CA LEU A 440 31.12 -22.49 2.21
C LEU A 440 31.67 -23.89 1.92
N GLN A 441 32.77 -24.00 1.19
CA GLN A 441 33.48 -25.26 0.96
C GLN A 441 33.93 -25.89 2.28
N ALA A 442 34.57 -25.11 3.16
CA ALA A 442 35.00 -25.60 4.47
C ALA A 442 33.82 -26.05 5.34
N ALA A 443 32.70 -25.31 5.34
CA ALA A 443 31.50 -25.65 6.08
C ALA A 443 30.84 -26.94 5.55
N LYS A 444 30.72 -27.09 4.21
CA LYS A 444 30.17 -28.29 3.58
C LYS A 444 31.05 -29.51 3.79
N LYS A 445 32.38 -29.35 3.79
CA LYS A 445 33.30 -30.41 4.18
C LYS A 445 33.08 -30.85 5.64
N ALA A 446 33.01 -29.90 6.57
CA ALA A 446 32.79 -30.20 7.99
C ALA A 446 31.42 -30.88 8.24
N GLU A 447 30.34 -30.44 7.56
CA GLU A 447 29.01 -31.04 7.63
C GLU A 447 29.04 -32.52 7.20
N ARG A 448 29.77 -32.84 6.13
CA ARG A 448 29.92 -34.22 5.63
C ARG A 448 30.77 -35.08 6.54
N GLU A 449 31.88 -34.56 7.06
CA GLU A 449 32.72 -35.24 8.04
C GLU A 449 31.92 -35.55 9.31
N ALA A 450 31.10 -34.60 9.79
CA ALA A 450 30.20 -34.80 10.92
C ALA A 450 29.10 -35.83 10.63
N ALA A 451 28.47 -35.78 9.45
CA ALA A 451 27.45 -36.76 9.04
C ALA A 451 28.04 -38.18 8.91
N ALA A 452 29.25 -38.30 8.33
CA ALA A 452 29.96 -39.56 8.24
C ALA A 452 30.35 -40.11 9.62
N ALA A 453 30.80 -39.23 10.54
CA ALA A 453 31.10 -39.61 11.92
C ALA A 453 29.84 -40.06 12.70
N ALA A 454 28.72 -39.34 12.55
CA ALA A 454 27.44 -39.70 13.17
C ALA A 454 26.89 -41.03 12.64
N ALA A 455 26.94 -41.24 11.31
CA ALA A 455 26.55 -42.51 10.70
C ALA A 455 27.45 -43.67 11.16
N LYS A 456 28.76 -43.40 11.33
CA LYS A 456 29.71 -44.38 11.90
C LYS A 456 29.36 -44.72 13.35
N GLU A 457 29.03 -43.73 14.18
CA GLU A 457 28.64 -43.93 15.58
C GLU A 457 27.32 -44.70 15.71
N GLU A 458 26.31 -44.36 14.91
CA GLU A 458 25.01 -45.03 14.88
C GLU A 458 25.16 -46.50 14.47
N ARG A 459 25.94 -46.77 13.41
CA ARG A 459 26.26 -48.13 12.96
C ARG A 459 27.09 -48.89 13.99
N ALA A 460 28.01 -48.24 14.70
CA ALA A 460 28.78 -48.84 15.79
C ALA A 460 27.89 -49.21 16.99
N LYS A 461 26.92 -48.37 17.35
CA LYS A 461 25.91 -48.68 18.39
C LYS A 461 25.03 -49.85 17.97
N ALA A 462 24.58 -49.88 16.72
CA ALA A 462 23.80 -50.99 16.16
C ALA A 462 24.60 -52.30 16.16
N ALA A 463 25.88 -52.24 15.80
CA ALA A 463 26.79 -53.39 15.82
C ALA A 463 27.07 -53.88 17.26
N ALA A 464 27.28 -52.97 18.22
CA ALA A 464 27.47 -53.31 19.62
C ALA A 464 26.23 -53.99 20.22
N ALA A 465 25.03 -53.47 19.95
CA ALA A 465 23.76 -54.09 20.35
C ALA A 465 23.57 -55.49 19.72
N ALA A 466 23.95 -55.67 18.45
CA ALA A 466 23.92 -56.96 17.78
C ALA A 466 24.92 -57.97 18.37
N LEU A 467 26.11 -57.51 18.78
CA LEU A 467 27.14 -58.34 19.42
C LEU A 467 26.73 -58.78 20.83
N GLU A 468 26.02 -57.92 21.57
CA GLU A 468 25.49 -58.19 22.90
C GLU A 468 24.30 -59.18 22.87
N ALA A 469 23.50 -59.15 21.80
CA ALA A 469 22.41 -60.09 21.55
C ALA A 469 22.87 -61.47 20.99
N ALA A 470 24.14 -61.61 20.57
CA ALA A 470 24.67 -62.81 19.95
C ALA A 470 25.07 -63.88 20.99
N THR A 471 24.37 -65.02 21.00
CA THR A 471 24.54 -66.10 21.99
C THR A 471 25.42 -67.27 21.53
N THR A 472 25.81 -67.31 20.25
CA THR A 472 26.69 -68.35 19.69
C THR A 472 27.99 -67.77 19.10
N PRO A 473 29.07 -68.56 19.02
CA PRO A 473 30.32 -68.14 18.38
C PRO A 473 30.15 -67.70 16.93
N GLU A 474 29.29 -68.38 16.15
CA GLU A 474 29.02 -67.98 14.76
C GLU A 474 28.29 -66.63 14.68
N ALA A 475 27.34 -66.36 15.60
CA ALA A 475 26.61 -65.10 15.63
C ALA A 475 27.50 -63.90 15.99
N LYS A 476 28.48 -64.09 16.89
CA LYS A 476 29.47 -63.05 17.21
C LYS A 476 30.39 -62.75 16.03
N ALA A 477 30.88 -63.78 15.34
CA ALA A 477 31.72 -63.59 14.14
C ALA A 477 30.98 -62.86 13.01
N ALA A 478 29.68 -63.15 12.83
CA ALA A 478 28.84 -62.45 11.86
C ALA A 478 28.62 -60.97 12.21
N ALA A 479 28.41 -60.65 13.50
CA ALA A 479 28.26 -59.27 13.96
C ALA A 479 29.56 -58.46 13.82
N GLU A 480 30.72 -59.04 14.10
CA GLU A 480 32.03 -58.41 13.89
C GLU A 480 32.33 -58.17 12.41
N ALA A 481 31.96 -59.11 11.52
CA ALA A 481 32.09 -58.95 10.08
C ALA A 481 31.19 -57.83 9.53
N ALA A 482 29.94 -57.76 10.00
CA ALA A 482 29.01 -56.70 9.63
C ALA A 482 29.49 -55.31 10.10
N ALA A 483 30.11 -55.22 11.29
CA ALA A 483 30.68 -53.97 11.79
C ALA A 483 31.84 -53.46 10.92
N LYS A 484 32.75 -54.34 10.48
CA LYS A 484 33.83 -53.99 9.55
C LYS A 484 33.31 -53.57 8.17
N GLN A 485 32.34 -54.30 7.64
CA GLN A 485 31.72 -53.96 6.36
C GLN A 485 31.03 -52.58 6.42
N ALA A 486 30.34 -52.28 7.52
CA ALA A 486 29.70 -50.98 7.73
C ALA A 486 30.70 -49.81 7.79
N GLU A 487 31.91 -50.04 8.32
CA GLU A 487 33.01 -49.07 8.36
C GLU A 487 33.63 -48.83 6.97
N GLU A 488 33.82 -49.89 6.18
CA GLU A 488 34.29 -49.79 4.80
C GLU A 488 33.27 -49.09 3.89
N GLU A 489 31.98 -49.40 4.02
CA GLU A 489 30.91 -48.73 3.29
C GLU A 489 30.80 -47.24 3.67
N ALA A 490 30.95 -46.89 4.95
CA ALA A 490 30.96 -45.49 5.39
C ALA A 490 32.15 -44.71 4.79
N ALA A 491 33.34 -45.34 4.73
CA ALA A 491 34.51 -44.74 4.09
C ALA A 491 34.33 -44.57 2.57
N ALA A 492 33.66 -45.53 1.90
CA ALA A 492 33.34 -45.44 0.48
C ALA A 492 32.34 -44.32 0.19
N VAL A 493 31.31 -44.14 1.04
CA VAL A 493 30.35 -43.03 0.94
C VAL A 493 31.05 -41.68 1.13
N LEU A 494 31.92 -41.55 2.14
CA LEU A 494 32.67 -40.30 2.36
C LEU A 494 33.53 -39.95 1.13
N LYS A 495 34.24 -40.94 0.57
CA LYS A 495 35.05 -40.74 -0.63
C LYS A 495 34.21 -40.32 -1.84
N ALA A 496 33.04 -40.94 -2.05
CA ALA A 496 32.12 -40.55 -3.12
C ALA A 496 31.62 -39.10 -2.95
N LEU A 497 31.32 -38.69 -1.72
CA LEU A 497 30.91 -37.32 -1.39
C LEU A 497 32.06 -36.30 -1.57
N GLU A 498 33.31 -36.68 -1.35
CA GLU A 498 34.49 -35.86 -1.65
C GLU A 498 34.71 -35.69 -3.16
N GLU A 499 34.50 -36.75 -3.94
CA GLU A 499 34.57 -36.69 -5.42
C GLU A 499 33.45 -35.84 -6.03
N GLU A 500 32.25 -35.81 -5.43
CA GLU A 500 31.19 -34.86 -5.80
C GLU A 500 31.54 -33.43 -5.38
N ASP A 501 32.18 -33.22 -4.22
CA ASP A 501 32.60 -31.90 -3.76
C ASP A 501 33.54 -31.18 -4.72
N ALA A 502 34.51 -31.93 -5.23
CA ALA A 502 35.55 -31.42 -6.10
C ALA A 502 34.98 -30.86 -7.41
N LYS A 503 33.72 -31.17 -7.75
CA LYS A 503 33.00 -30.68 -8.93
C LYS A 503 32.22 -29.39 -8.66
N VAL A 504 32.06 -28.97 -7.40
CA VAL A 504 31.27 -27.79 -7.03
C VAL A 504 32.10 -26.52 -7.15
N ASP A 505 31.67 -25.59 -8.00
CA ASP A 505 32.18 -24.22 -7.99
C ASP A 505 31.48 -23.41 -6.89
N TYR A 506 32.10 -23.40 -5.72
CA TYR A 506 31.60 -22.69 -4.54
C TYR A 506 31.48 -21.18 -4.72
N VAL A 507 32.25 -20.56 -5.63
CA VAL A 507 32.10 -19.14 -5.94
C VAL A 507 30.80 -18.93 -6.71
N SER A 508 30.52 -19.78 -7.70
CA SER A 508 29.25 -19.75 -8.42
C SER A 508 28.04 -20.05 -7.54
N GLU A 509 28.15 -20.97 -6.58
CA GLU A 509 27.08 -21.22 -5.58
C GLU A 509 26.80 -19.99 -4.71
N VAL A 510 27.84 -19.29 -4.25
CA VAL A 510 27.67 -18.04 -3.49
C VAL A 510 26.97 -16.98 -4.34
N LEU A 511 27.36 -16.83 -5.60
CA LEU A 511 26.78 -15.82 -6.49
C LEU A 511 25.29 -16.00 -6.77
N LYS A 512 24.76 -17.24 -6.71
CA LYS A 512 23.31 -17.48 -6.81
C LYS A 512 22.51 -16.71 -5.76
N SER A 513 23.06 -16.52 -4.55
CA SER A 513 22.41 -15.74 -3.47
C SER A 513 22.32 -14.23 -3.74
N TYR A 514 23.13 -13.72 -4.67
CA TYR A 514 23.14 -12.31 -5.11
C TYR A 514 22.41 -12.10 -6.45
N SER A 515 22.07 -13.19 -7.14
CA SER A 515 21.46 -13.12 -8.47
C SER A 515 20.05 -12.56 -8.39
N VAL A 516 19.76 -11.61 -9.27
CA VAL A 516 18.40 -11.10 -9.52
C VAL A 516 17.53 -12.17 -10.16
N ILE A 517 18.13 -13.09 -10.93
CA ILE A 517 17.44 -14.21 -11.57
C ILE A 517 17.71 -15.48 -10.77
N GLN A 518 16.67 -16.08 -10.21
CA GLN A 518 16.75 -17.19 -9.26
C GLN A 518 15.92 -18.37 -9.71
N GLU A 519 16.37 -19.58 -9.41
CA GLU A 519 15.54 -20.78 -9.64
C GLU A 519 14.32 -20.75 -8.69
N ASN A 520 13.16 -21.15 -9.21
CA ASN A 520 11.95 -21.28 -8.44
C ASN A 520 12.10 -22.44 -7.43
N GLN A 521 12.12 -22.11 -6.14
CA GLN A 521 12.26 -23.08 -5.06
C GLN A 521 11.10 -24.10 -4.99
N TRP A 522 9.93 -23.77 -5.54
CA TRP A 522 8.75 -24.64 -5.57
C TRP A 522 8.59 -25.40 -6.90
N ASN A 523 9.28 -24.96 -7.96
CA ASN A 523 9.17 -25.54 -9.30
C ASN A 523 10.55 -25.57 -9.97
N LYS A 524 11.34 -26.61 -9.67
CA LYS A 524 12.71 -26.76 -10.20
C LYS A 524 12.73 -26.70 -11.73
N GLY A 525 13.66 -25.92 -12.28
CA GLY A 525 13.77 -25.64 -13.72
C GLY A 525 13.01 -24.41 -14.21
N GLU A 526 12.12 -23.80 -13.40
CA GLU A 526 11.57 -22.48 -13.71
C GLU A 526 12.46 -21.38 -13.11
N MET A 527 12.78 -20.36 -13.90
CA MET A 527 13.54 -19.19 -13.44
C MET A 527 12.60 -18.03 -13.12
N LEU A 528 12.89 -17.31 -12.04
CA LEU A 528 12.15 -16.16 -11.57
C LEU A 528 13.05 -14.92 -11.53
N VAL A 529 12.51 -13.77 -11.90
CA VAL A 529 13.10 -12.46 -11.64
C VAL A 529 12.66 -12.00 -10.25
N ASN A 530 13.61 -11.77 -9.35
CA ASN A 530 13.37 -11.25 -8.01
C ASN A 530 13.38 -9.71 -8.04
N MET A 531 12.18 -9.12 -7.96
CA MET A 531 12.01 -7.67 -8.12
C MET A 531 12.59 -6.88 -6.94
N ALA A 532 12.61 -7.46 -5.74
CA ALA A 532 13.26 -6.81 -4.60
C ALA A 532 14.77 -6.71 -4.81
N TYR A 533 15.39 -7.75 -5.36
CA TYR A 533 16.83 -7.75 -5.62
C TYR A 533 17.17 -6.78 -6.75
N LEU A 534 16.37 -6.75 -7.82
CA LEU A 534 16.51 -5.76 -8.89
C LEU A 534 16.42 -4.33 -8.35
N ALA A 535 15.49 -4.05 -7.43
CA ALA A 535 15.35 -2.74 -6.79
C ALA A 535 16.59 -2.38 -5.95
N VAL A 536 17.09 -3.30 -5.12
CA VAL A 536 18.30 -3.09 -4.29
C VAL A 536 19.53 -2.82 -5.16
N VAL A 537 19.70 -3.58 -6.25
CA VAL A 537 20.82 -3.41 -7.20
C VAL A 537 20.71 -2.08 -7.96
N GLY A 538 19.50 -1.73 -8.43
CA GLY A 538 19.25 -0.55 -9.25
C GLY A 538 19.10 0.77 -8.51
N SER A 539 19.18 0.79 -7.17
CA SER A 539 18.95 1.99 -6.35
C SER A 539 20.19 2.45 -5.58
N PHE A 540 20.33 3.75 -5.37
CA PHE A 540 21.40 4.32 -4.51
C PHE A 540 21.07 4.27 -3.02
N ALA A 541 19.78 4.13 -2.67
CA ALA A 541 19.31 4.04 -1.29
C ALA A 541 18.19 3.01 -1.17
N VAL A 542 18.19 2.27 -0.07
CA VAL A 542 17.16 1.30 0.33
C VAL A 542 16.75 1.61 1.75
N ASN A 543 15.45 1.69 2.04
CA ASN A 543 15.01 1.95 3.40
C ASN A 543 13.83 1.08 3.85
N GLY A 544 13.80 0.80 5.15
CA GLY A 544 12.61 0.29 5.84
C GLY A 544 11.73 1.42 6.37
N VAL A 545 10.63 1.02 7.01
CA VAL A 545 9.52 1.92 7.41
C VAL A 545 9.26 1.99 8.92
N ALA A 546 10.13 1.35 9.70
CA ALA A 546 10.22 1.37 11.15
C ALA A 546 11.64 0.95 11.54
N ALA A 547 12.09 1.28 12.74
CA ALA A 547 13.45 0.99 13.18
C ALA A 547 13.74 -0.53 13.15
N ILE A 548 12.91 -1.33 13.82
CA ILE A 548 13.06 -2.80 13.86
C ILE A 548 12.88 -3.44 12.50
N HIS A 549 11.94 -2.94 11.69
CA HIS A 549 11.78 -3.42 10.32
C HIS A 549 13.03 -3.17 9.48
N SER A 550 13.69 -2.03 9.65
CA SER A 550 14.93 -1.72 8.96
C SER A 550 16.09 -2.59 9.41
N GLU A 551 16.09 -3.06 10.66
CA GLU A 551 17.04 -4.08 11.13
C GLU A 551 16.73 -5.47 10.54
N ILE A 552 15.46 -5.89 10.50
CA ILE A 552 15.04 -7.14 9.83
C ILE A 552 15.43 -7.14 8.35
N ILE A 553 15.26 -6.00 7.66
CA ILE A 553 15.75 -5.82 6.29
C ILE A 553 17.24 -6.14 6.17
N LYS A 554 18.03 -5.72 7.17
CA LYS A 554 19.48 -5.91 7.16
C LYS A 554 19.92 -7.31 7.57
N THR A 555 19.21 -7.95 8.51
CA THR A 555 19.63 -9.24 9.06
C THR A 555 19.02 -10.43 8.32
N ASP A 556 17.78 -10.31 7.88
CA ASP A 556 16.97 -11.46 7.44
C ASP A 556 16.60 -11.38 5.95
N ILE A 557 16.33 -10.18 5.42
CA ILE A 557 15.80 -10.02 4.06
C ILE A 557 16.91 -9.81 3.02
N PHE A 558 17.85 -8.90 3.29
CA PHE A 558 18.95 -8.57 2.38
C PHE A 558 20.36 -8.63 3.02
N PRO A 559 20.66 -9.58 3.92
CA PRO A 559 21.96 -9.62 4.62
C PRO A 559 23.15 -9.61 3.66
N GLN A 560 23.05 -10.37 2.57
CA GLN A 560 24.09 -10.43 1.56
C GLN A 560 24.34 -9.09 0.85
N PHE A 561 23.32 -8.26 0.65
CA PHE A 561 23.49 -6.94 0.03
C PHE A 561 24.01 -5.89 1.02
N VAL A 562 23.64 -6.00 2.29
CA VAL A 562 24.17 -5.14 3.37
C VAL A 562 25.66 -5.34 3.55
N GLU A 563 26.15 -6.57 3.45
CA GLU A 563 27.59 -6.84 3.52
C GLU A 563 28.40 -6.11 2.44
N LEU A 564 27.79 -5.88 1.26
CA LEU A 564 28.46 -5.22 0.13
C LEU A 564 28.33 -3.70 0.16
N THR A 565 27.15 -3.20 0.54
CA THR A 565 26.80 -1.77 0.48
C THR A 565 26.02 -1.34 1.73
N PRO A 566 26.64 -1.43 2.93
CA PRO A 566 25.93 -1.16 4.18
C PRO A 566 25.37 0.27 4.26
N GLU A 567 26.05 1.24 3.65
CA GLU A 567 25.65 2.65 3.58
C GLU A 567 24.35 2.90 2.78
N LYS A 568 23.96 1.95 1.91
CA LYS A 568 22.72 2.02 1.14
C LYS A 568 21.49 1.85 2.02
N PHE A 569 21.59 1.11 3.12
CA PHE A 569 20.46 0.68 3.93
C PHE A 569 20.17 1.64 5.08
N GLN A 570 19.00 2.28 5.02
CA GLN A 570 18.55 3.29 5.97
C GLN A 570 17.22 2.91 6.63
N ASN A 571 16.80 3.70 7.63
CA ASN A 571 15.43 3.70 8.16
C ASN A 571 14.76 5.03 7.81
N LYS A 572 13.45 4.97 7.53
CA LYS A 572 12.55 6.13 7.55
C LYS A 572 11.23 5.71 8.18
N THR A 573 11.10 5.86 9.49
CA THR A 573 9.84 5.54 10.19
C THR A 573 8.68 6.28 9.52
N ASN A 574 7.62 5.54 9.22
CA ASN A 574 6.38 6.09 8.69
C ASN A 574 5.81 7.22 9.54
N GLY A 575 4.87 7.96 8.95
CA GLY A 575 4.10 8.98 9.64
C GLY A 575 2.77 9.21 8.96
N VAL A 576 1.89 9.94 9.62
CA VAL A 576 0.59 10.36 9.10
C VAL A 576 0.46 11.88 9.18
N THR A 577 -0.27 12.46 8.23
CA THR A 577 -0.49 13.91 8.24
C THR A 577 -1.40 14.30 9.40
N LEU A 578 -0.97 15.27 10.22
CA LEU A 578 -1.78 15.81 11.31
C LEU A 578 -2.99 16.58 10.79
N ARG A 579 -2.90 17.14 9.57
CA ARG A 579 -4.00 17.89 8.95
C ARG A 579 -5.24 17.01 8.87
N ARG A 580 -5.16 15.92 8.11
CA ARG A 580 -6.31 15.00 7.96
C ARG A 580 -6.63 14.25 9.24
N TRP A 581 -5.61 13.67 9.89
CA TRP A 581 -5.82 12.64 10.92
C TRP A 581 -5.89 13.17 12.36
N LEU A 582 -5.90 14.48 12.54
CA LEU A 582 -6.19 15.12 13.83
C LEU A 582 -6.95 16.42 13.61
N ALA A 583 -6.38 17.37 12.85
CA ALA A 583 -6.91 18.71 12.67
C ALA A 583 -8.32 18.73 12.05
N TYR A 584 -8.54 17.94 11.00
CA TYR A 584 -9.77 17.99 10.19
C TYR A 584 -10.78 16.92 10.55
N CYS A 585 -10.35 15.70 10.88
CA CYS A 585 -11.29 14.66 11.33
C CYS A 585 -11.81 14.90 12.76
N ASN A 586 -11.10 15.70 13.57
CA ASN A 586 -11.46 15.98 14.96
C ASN A 586 -11.34 17.48 15.30
N PRO A 587 -12.16 18.35 14.68
CA PRO A 587 -12.03 19.80 14.84
C PRO A 587 -12.25 20.28 16.28
N GLU A 588 -13.08 19.60 17.07
CA GLU A 588 -13.35 19.91 18.48
C GLU A 588 -12.13 19.60 19.35
N LEU A 589 -11.46 18.46 19.13
CA LEU A 589 -10.19 18.17 19.81
C LEU A 589 -9.12 19.16 19.38
N SER A 590 -9.09 19.51 18.11
CA SER A 590 -8.12 20.45 17.53
C SER A 590 -8.28 21.86 18.11
N ALA A 591 -9.51 22.31 18.32
CA ALA A 591 -9.81 23.56 19.01
C ALA A 591 -9.33 23.52 20.47
N LEU A 592 -9.58 22.41 21.18
CA LEU A 592 -9.13 22.22 22.56
C LEU A 592 -7.59 22.21 22.69
N ILE A 593 -6.89 21.53 21.76
CA ILE A 593 -5.43 21.53 21.69
C ILE A 593 -4.90 22.93 21.40
N THR A 594 -5.50 23.63 20.43
CA THR A 594 -5.11 25.00 20.05
C THR A 594 -5.28 25.97 21.23
N GLU A 595 -6.37 25.86 21.97
CA GLU A 595 -6.62 26.66 23.18
C GLU A 595 -5.56 26.39 24.24
N ALA A 596 -5.26 25.12 24.53
CA ALA A 596 -4.27 24.73 25.54
C ALA A 596 -2.85 25.17 25.18
N LEU A 597 -2.45 25.03 23.91
CA LEU A 597 -1.13 25.42 23.45
C LEU A 597 -1.01 26.92 23.14
N GLY A 598 -2.14 27.64 23.08
CA GLY A 598 -2.21 29.05 22.71
C GLY A 598 -1.88 29.34 21.23
N THR A 599 -1.82 28.31 20.39
CA THR A 599 -1.45 28.41 18.96
C THR A 599 -1.97 27.21 18.17
N ASP A 600 -2.27 27.39 16.88
CA ASP A 600 -2.61 26.32 15.93
C ASP A 600 -1.38 25.83 15.13
N ALA A 601 -0.20 26.39 15.40
CA ALA A 601 1.05 26.02 14.72
C ALA A 601 1.39 24.53 14.85
N TRP A 602 0.83 23.82 15.84
CA TRP A 602 1.01 22.38 16.02
C TRP A 602 0.53 21.54 14.83
N VAL A 603 -0.37 22.08 13.99
CA VAL A 603 -0.84 21.41 12.76
C VAL A 603 0.30 21.21 11.76
N LYS A 604 1.31 22.10 11.78
CA LYS A 604 2.54 22.02 10.96
C LYS A 604 3.75 21.57 11.77
N ASP A 605 3.82 21.89 13.07
CA ASP A 605 4.88 21.46 13.97
C ASP A 605 4.34 20.56 15.08
N ALA A 606 4.31 19.26 14.79
CA ALA A 606 3.79 18.25 15.71
C ALA A 606 4.58 18.15 17.04
N THR A 607 5.79 18.72 17.13
CA THR A 607 6.57 18.71 18.37
C THR A 607 5.89 19.52 19.49
N LEU A 608 5.06 20.50 19.12
CA LEU A 608 4.30 21.33 20.06
C LEU A 608 3.24 20.56 20.85
N LEU A 609 2.80 19.38 20.37
CA LEU A 609 1.87 18.52 21.11
C LEU A 609 2.39 18.12 22.49
N ALA A 610 3.71 18.08 22.69
CA ALA A 610 4.31 17.81 24.00
C ALA A 610 3.90 18.84 25.07
N GLY A 611 3.49 20.05 24.67
CA GLY A 611 2.97 21.09 25.56
C GLY A 611 1.63 20.73 26.22
N LEU A 612 0.95 19.66 25.80
CA LEU A 612 -0.28 19.17 26.43
C LEU A 612 -0.03 18.45 27.76
N LYS A 613 1.21 18.01 28.04
CA LYS A 613 1.53 17.20 29.24
C LYS A 613 1.06 17.84 30.56
N PRO A 614 1.27 19.14 30.83
CA PRO A 614 0.78 19.75 32.07
C PRO A 614 -0.75 19.77 32.19
N PHE A 615 -1.46 19.85 31.07
CA PHE A 615 -2.93 19.88 31.05
C PHE A 615 -3.56 18.52 31.34
N ALA A 616 -2.80 17.43 31.24
CA ALA A 616 -3.27 16.12 31.70
C ALA A 616 -3.65 16.14 33.19
N GLU A 617 -2.97 16.96 33.99
CA GLU A 617 -3.20 17.09 35.44
C GLU A 617 -4.36 18.05 35.79
N ASP A 618 -4.88 18.82 34.82
CA ASP A 618 -6.03 19.70 35.00
C ASP A 618 -7.37 18.95 34.86
N ALA A 619 -8.15 18.91 35.95
CA ALA A 619 -9.46 18.25 35.98
C ALA A 619 -10.50 18.87 35.04
N ALA A 620 -10.50 20.19 34.86
CA ALA A 620 -11.40 20.87 33.93
C ALA A 620 -11.03 20.54 32.48
N PHE A 621 -9.73 20.50 32.18
CA PHE A 621 -9.24 20.09 30.87
C PHE A 621 -9.59 18.62 30.56
N ARG A 622 -9.35 17.69 31.51
CA ARG A 622 -9.76 16.28 31.39
C ARG A 622 -11.25 16.14 31.13
N LYS A 623 -12.10 16.90 31.81
CA LYS A 623 -13.55 16.87 31.55
C LYS A 623 -13.85 17.25 30.10
N ARG A 624 -13.29 18.36 29.59
CA ARG A 624 -13.51 18.79 28.20
C ARG A 624 -12.99 17.77 27.18
N TRP A 625 -11.86 17.12 27.48
CA TRP A 625 -11.32 16.04 26.65
C TRP A 625 -12.32 14.87 26.51
N ARG A 626 -12.94 14.46 27.63
CA ARG A 626 -14.02 13.45 27.60
C ARG A 626 -15.25 13.93 26.86
N ASP A 627 -15.68 15.18 27.06
CA ASP A 627 -16.85 15.75 26.37
C ASP A 627 -16.66 15.69 24.84
N VAL A 628 -15.44 15.98 24.34
CA VAL A 628 -15.08 15.82 22.92
C VAL A 628 -15.17 14.35 22.48
N LYS A 629 -14.62 13.42 23.26
CA LYS A 629 -14.70 11.99 22.93
C LYS A 629 -16.15 11.49 22.86
N PHE A 630 -17.01 11.90 23.80
CA PHE A 630 -18.44 11.56 23.78
C PHE A 630 -19.15 12.11 22.54
N ALA A 631 -18.84 13.34 22.11
CA ALA A 631 -19.39 13.90 20.88
C ALA A 631 -18.99 13.07 19.65
N LYS A 632 -17.73 12.62 19.58
CA LYS A 632 -17.26 11.75 18.48
C LYS A 632 -17.89 10.35 18.53
N LYS A 633 -18.05 9.76 19.71
CA LYS A 633 -18.80 8.50 19.89
C LYS A 633 -20.25 8.64 19.45
N ALA A 634 -20.90 9.78 19.69
CA ALA A 634 -22.26 10.04 19.22
C ALA A 634 -22.34 10.13 17.69
N ALA A 635 -21.36 10.79 17.05
CA ALA A 635 -21.27 10.83 15.59
C ALA A 635 -21.08 9.43 14.99
N LEU A 636 -20.19 8.60 15.56
CA LEU A 636 -20.00 7.23 15.11
C LEU A 636 -21.23 6.35 15.40
N ALA A 637 -21.89 6.50 16.55
CA ALA A 637 -23.11 5.76 16.86
C ALA A 637 -24.24 6.06 15.85
N LYS A 638 -24.38 7.33 15.44
CA LYS A 638 -25.29 7.73 14.37
C LYS A 638 -24.94 7.05 13.04
N HIS A 639 -23.66 7.09 12.65
CA HIS A 639 -23.17 6.42 11.44
C HIS A 639 -23.39 4.90 11.46
N ILE A 640 -23.12 4.24 12.59
CA ILE A 640 -23.38 2.81 12.78
C ILE A 640 -24.86 2.50 12.54
N LYS A 641 -25.78 3.30 13.09
CA LYS A 641 -27.22 3.13 12.88
C LYS A 641 -27.59 3.31 11.42
N GLU A 642 -27.05 4.31 10.74
CA GLU A 642 -27.32 4.59 9.33
C GLU A 642 -26.83 3.47 8.41
N VAL A 643 -25.65 2.91 8.67
CA VAL A 643 -25.02 1.90 7.81
C VAL A 643 -25.49 0.48 8.12
N THR A 644 -25.70 0.15 9.40
CA THR A 644 -25.96 -1.23 9.85
C THR A 644 -27.35 -1.46 10.42
N GLY A 645 -28.07 -0.39 10.77
CA GLY A 645 -29.35 -0.46 11.48
C GLY A 645 -29.22 -0.73 12.99
N TYR A 646 -28.02 -1.02 13.51
CA TYR A 646 -27.82 -1.23 14.94
C TYR A 646 -27.77 0.10 15.71
N GLU A 647 -28.50 0.16 16.81
CA GLU A 647 -28.38 1.24 17.78
C GLU A 647 -27.34 0.85 18.84
N VAL A 648 -26.42 1.77 19.13
CA VAL A 648 -25.38 1.57 20.15
C VAL A 648 -25.34 2.78 21.09
N SER A 649 -25.21 2.51 22.38
CA SER A 649 -25.00 3.54 23.40
C SER A 649 -23.60 4.17 23.27
N THR A 650 -23.45 5.42 23.69
CA THR A 650 -22.17 6.15 23.72
C THR A 650 -21.44 6.03 25.07
N GLN A 651 -22.08 5.44 26.08
CA GLN A 651 -21.47 5.22 27.40
C GLN A 651 -20.43 4.08 27.41
N PRO A 652 -20.66 2.93 26.76
CA PRO A 652 -19.68 1.84 26.69
C PRO A 652 -18.37 2.25 26.04
N MET A 653 -17.29 1.55 26.36
CA MET A 653 -16.00 1.73 25.67
C MET A 653 -16.12 1.38 24.19
N PHE A 654 -15.60 2.22 23.31
CA PHE A 654 -15.48 1.93 21.88
C PHE A 654 -14.13 1.25 21.59
N ASP A 655 -14.19 -0.05 21.34
CA ASP A 655 -13.07 -0.97 21.11
C ASP A 655 -13.00 -1.34 19.63
N VAL A 656 -11.94 -0.91 18.94
CA VAL A 656 -11.92 -0.86 17.47
C VAL A 656 -10.82 -1.72 16.88
N GLN A 657 -11.15 -2.58 15.92
CA GLN A 657 -10.18 -3.26 15.06
C GLN A 657 -10.51 -3.02 13.57
N VAL A 658 -9.89 -1.99 12.98
CA VAL A 658 -10.09 -1.61 11.58
C VAL A 658 -8.81 -1.73 10.74
N LYS A 659 -8.76 -2.74 9.88
CA LYS A 659 -7.64 -3.04 8.98
C LYS A 659 -8.04 -4.12 7.98
N ARG A 660 -7.21 -4.35 6.95
CA ARG A 660 -7.38 -5.49 6.02
C ARG A 660 -7.63 -6.78 6.80
N ILE A 661 -8.62 -7.57 6.37
CA ILE A 661 -8.93 -8.84 7.01
C ILE A 661 -7.93 -9.89 6.54
N HIS A 662 -7.19 -10.47 7.47
CA HIS A 662 -6.14 -11.44 7.20
C HIS A 662 -5.85 -12.26 8.45
N GLU A 663 -5.52 -13.54 8.29
CA GLU A 663 -5.20 -14.43 9.40
C GLU A 663 -4.09 -13.88 10.33
N TYR A 664 -2.99 -13.32 9.79
CA TYR A 664 -1.91 -12.74 10.62
C TYR A 664 -2.29 -11.47 11.38
N LYS A 665 -3.37 -10.77 10.98
CA LYS A 665 -3.90 -9.59 11.69
C LYS A 665 -4.85 -9.98 12.83
N ARG A 666 -5.16 -11.28 12.94
CA ARG A 666 -5.83 -11.95 14.06
C ARG A 666 -7.18 -11.36 14.48
N GLN A 667 -7.98 -10.86 13.52
CA GLN A 667 -9.40 -10.55 13.80
C GLN A 667 -10.17 -11.78 14.32
N PHE A 668 -9.75 -12.99 13.93
CA PHE A 668 -10.31 -14.23 14.46
C PHE A 668 -10.05 -14.40 15.97
N MET A 669 -8.84 -14.11 16.45
CA MET A 669 -8.53 -14.14 17.89
C MET A 669 -9.39 -13.16 18.68
N ASN A 670 -9.58 -11.94 18.16
CA ASN A 670 -10.49 -10.97 18.75
C ASN A 670 -11.94 -11.48 18.78
N ALA A 671 -12.41 -12.07 17.66
CA ALA A 671 -13.73 -12.69 17.60
C ALA A 671 -13.92 -13.78 18.69
N ILE A 672 -12.92 -14.64 18.91
CA ILE A 672 -12.97 -15.67 19.97
C ILE A 672 -13.04 -15.04 21.37
N SER A 673 -12.28 -13.96 21.63
CA SER A 673 -12.36 -13.24 22.92
C SER A 673 -13.72 -12.64 23.19
N ILE A 674 -14.39 -12.11 22.16
CA ILE A 674 -15.74 -11.56 22.24
C ILE A 674 -16.76 -12.66 22.50
N ILE A 675 -16.62 -13.83 21.85
CA ILE A 675 -17.48 -14.99 22.10
C ILE A 675 -17.35 -15.44 23.57
N TYR A 676 -16.12 -15.52 24.08
CA TYR A 676 -15.87 -15.87 25.47
C TYR A 676 -16.50 -14.84 26.43
N ARG A 677 -16.27 -13.54 26.22
CA ARG A 677 -16.87 -12.46 27.02
C ARG A 677 -18.41 -12.52 26.99
N TYR A 678 -19.00 -12.71 25.82
CA TYR A 678 -20.46 -12.88 25.67
C TYR A 678 -20.98 -14.07 26.48
N LYS A 679 -20.32 -15.23 26.38
CA LYS A 679 -20.68 -16.43 27.14
C LYS A 679 -20.62 -16.17 28.65
N LYS A 680 -19.58 -15.51 29.14
CA LYS A 680 -19.45 -15.20 30.58
C LYS A 680 -20.51 -14.23 31.07
N ILE A 681 -20.87 -13.20 30.28
CA ILE A 681 -21.97 -12.29 30.63
C ILE A 681 -23.29 -13.07 30.78
N LYS A 682 -23.55 -14.06 29.92
CA LYS A 682 -24.76 -14.90 29.99
C LYS A 682 -24.79 -15.75 31.26
N GLU A 683 -23.65 -16.25 31.70
CA GLU A 683 -23.50 -17.07 32.91
C GLU A 683 -23.56 -16.26 34.21
N MET A 684 -23.28 -14.96 34.15
CA MET A 684 -23.31 -14.07 35.32
C MET A 684 -24.72 -13.80 35.83
N SER A 685 -24.84 -13.70 37.15
CA SER A 685 -26.00 -13.14 37.83
C SER A 685 -26.21 -11.65 37.50
N PRO A 686 -27.43 -11.10 37.69
CA PRO A 686 -27.68 -9.68 37.49
C PRO A 686 -26.75 -8.75 38.30
N GLU A 687 -26.33 -9.16 39.49
CA GLU A 687 -25.40 -8.42 40.35
C GLU A 687 -23.97 -8.42 39.81
N GLU A 688 -23.50 -9.54 39.26
CA GLU A 688 -22.19 -9.63 38.63
C GLU A 688 -22.13 -8.83 37.34
N ARG A 689 -23.20 -8.84 36.54
CA ARG A 689 -23.31 -8.06 35.29
C ARG A 689 -23.13 -6.56 35.51
N LYS A 690 -23.50 -6.02 36.68
CA LYS A 690 -23.29 -4.60 37.03
C LYS A 690 -21.82 -4.20 37.14
N LYS A 691 -20.91 -5.16 37.31
CA LYS A 691 -19.46 -4.93 37.43
C LYS A 691 -18.72 -5.03 36.10
N VAL A 692 -19.40 -5.53 35.05
CA VAL A 692 -18.82 -5.67 33.71
C VAL A 692 -18.64 -4.28 33.10
N VAL A 693 -17.47 -4.02 32.54
CA VAL A 693 -17.23 -2.82 31.73
C VAL A 693 -17.97 -2.99 30.39
N PRO A 694 -18.95 -2.13 30.08
CA PRO A 694 -19.70 -2.27 28.85
C PRO A 694 -18.83 -1.90 27.63
N ARG A 695 -18.97 -2.64 26.52
CA ARG A 695 -18.20 -2.41 25.29
C ARG A 695 -19.04 -2.40 24.01
N VAL A 696 -18.66 -1.54 23.08
CA VAL A 696 -19.01 -1.65 21.65
C VAL A 696 -17.74 -2.07 20.89
N CYS A 697 -17.69 -3.32 20.44
CA CYS A 697 -16.59 -3.87 19.66
C CYS A 697 -16.84 -3.66 18.17
N ILE A 698 -16.02 -2.83 17.53
CA ILE A 698 -16.22 -2.33 16.16
C ILE A 698 -15.13 -2.89 15.25
N PHE A 699 -15.55 -3.58 14.21
CA PHE A 699 -14.71 -4.12 13.15
C PHE A 699 -14.94 -3.41 11.84
N GLY A 700 -13.90 -3.36 11.01
CA GLY A 700 -14.00 -2.87 9.64
C GLY A 700 -12.78 -3.29 8.84
N GLY A 701 -12.98 -3.55 7.56
CA GLY A 701 -11.90 -4.01 6.70
C GLY A 701 -12.40 -4.87 5.55
N LYS A 702 -11.57 -4.95 4.50
CA LYS A 702 -11.85 -5.74 3.31
C LYS A 702 -11.03 -7.04 3.35
N ALA A 703 -11.67 -8.18 3.08
CA ALA A 703 -11.00 -9.42 2.76
C ALA A 703 -10.70 -9.46 1.26
N ALA A 704 -9.50 -9.88 0.83
CA ALA A 704 -9.22 -10.05 -0.59
C ALA A 704 -10.20 -11.05 -1.22
N SER A 705 -10.64 -10.81 -2.45
CA SER A 705 -11.73 -11.56 -3.09
C SER A 705 -11.48 -13.06 -3.18
N ALA A 706 -10.24 -13.46 -3.45
CA ALA A 706 -9.81 -14.86 -3.53
C ALA A 706 -9.45 -15.49 -2.17
N TYR A 707 -9.42 -14.70 -1.07
CA TYR A 707 -8.96 -15.18 0.22
C TYR A 707 -10.10 -15.76 1.05
N TYR A 708 -10.34 -17.05 0.86
CA TYR A 708 -11.42 -17.81 1.50
C TYR A 708 -11.47 -17.66 3.02
N MET A 709 -10.36 -17.89 3.74
CA MET A 709 -10.32 -17.81 5.21
C MET A 709 -10.65 -16.41 5.71
N ALA A 710 -10.11 -15.36 5.08
CA ALA A 710 -10.43 -13.98 5.43
C ALA A 710 -11.93 -13.64 5.25
N LYS A 711 -12.57 -14.13 4.19
CA LYS A 711 -14.03 -13.95 3.99
C LYS A 711 -14.84 -14.68 5.07
N LYS A 712 -14.39 -15.86 5.53
CA LYS A 712 -15.02 -16.57 6.65
C LYS A 712 -14.92 -15.79 7.97
N ILE A 713 -13.80 -15.13 8.22
CA ILE A 713 -13.62 -14.28 9.42
C ILE A 713 -14.65 -13.14 9.41
N VAL A 714 -14.85 -12.46 8.26
CA VAL A 714 -15.90 -11.43 8.12
C VAL A 714 -17.28 -12.01 8.43
N ALA A 715 -17.60 -13.16 7.84
CA ALA A 715 -18.89 -13.82 8.05
C ALA A 715 -19.12 -14.18 9.52
N LEU A 716 -18.10 -14.65 10.22
CA LEU A 716 -18.18 -14.96 11.65
C LEU A 716 -18.42 -13.70 12.48
N LEU A 717 -17.71 -12.61 12.22
CA LEU A 717 -17.90 -11.33 12.90
C LEU A 717 -19.33 -10.79 12.72
N VAL A 718 -19.88 -10.88 11.51
CA VAL A 718 -21.27 -10.48 11.23
C VAL A 718 -22.26 -11.40 11.95
N ALA A 719 -22.00 -12.70 12.01
CA ALA A 719 -22.84 -13.65 12.74
C ALA A 719 -22.82 -13.41 14.26
N ILE A 720 -21.64 -13.08 14.83
CA ILE A 720 -21.50 -12.68 16.23
C ILE A 720 -22.31 -11.40 16.48
N ALA A 721 -22.18 -10.38 15.63
CA ALA A 721 -22.95 -9.14 15.73
C ALA A 721 -24.46 -9.40 15.74
N ALA A 722 -24.96 -10.21 14.80
CA ALA A 722 -26.38 -10.57 14.74
C ALA A 722 -26.85 -11.31 15.99
N LYS A 723 -26.03 -12.19 16.58
CA LYS A 723 -26.39 -12.93 17.80
C LYS A 723 -26.37 -12.04 19.04
N VAL A 724 -25.26 -11.35 19.27
CA VAL A 724 -25.00 -10.57 20.49
C VAL A 724 -25.93 -9.35 20.57
N ASN A 725 -26.10 -8.61 19.48
CA ASN A 725 -26.86 -7.36 19.50
C ASN A 725 -28.36 -7.57 19.74
N ASN A 726 -28.87 -8.76 19.40
CA ASN A 726 -30.27 -9.16 19.57
C ASN A 726 -30.53 -9.94 20.88
N ASP A 727 -29.53 -10.10 21.75
CA ASP A 727 -29.71 -10.80 23.04
C ASP A 727 -30.18 -9.81 24.13
N PRO A 728 -31.45 -9.90 24.60
CA PRO A 728 -32.00 -8.96 25.57
C PRO A 728 -31.36 -9.08 26.96
N GLU A 729 -30.74 -10.22 27.29
CA GLU A 729 -30.06 -10.40 28.58
C GLU A 729 -28.70 -9.70 28.63
N VAL A 730 -28.11 -9.42 27.46
CA VAL A 730 -26.83 -8.73 27.32
C VAL A 730 -27.03 -7.23 27.13
N GLY A 731 -28.02 -6.83 26.31
CA GLY A 731 -28.36 -5.42 26.15
C GLY A 731 -27.18 -4.56 25.67
N ASP A 732 -26.85 -3.51 26.42
CA ASP A 732 -25.74 -2.59 26.14
C ASP A 732 -24.43 -2.95 26.86
N LEU A 733 -24.38 -4.09 27.57
CA LEU A 733 -23.13 -4.58 28.17
C LEU A 733 -22.12 -5.00 27.11
N LEU A 734 -22.60 -5.52 25.97
CA LEU A 734 -21.76 -5.87 24.84
C LEU A 734 -22.55 -5.67 23.54
N LYS A 735 -22.00 -4.86 22.64
CA LYS A 735 -22.43 -4.75 21.25
C LYS A 735 -21.25 -5.08 20.33
N VAL A 736 -21.54 -5.69 19.20
CA VAL A 736 -20.54 -6.02 18.17
C VAL A 736 -21.01 -5.48 16.85
N VAL A 737 -20.16 -4.74 16.14
CA VAL A 737 -20.50 -4.08 14.88
C VAL A 737 -19.44 -4.40 13.84
N PHE A 738 -19.87 -4.75 12.63
CA PHE A 738 -19.01 -4.78 11.46
C PHE A 738 -19.43 -3.66 10.51
N LEU A 739 -18.58 -2.64 10.36
CA LEU A 739 -18.79 -1.54 9.43
C LEU A 739 -18.30 -1.95 8.03
N PRO A 740 -19.20 -2.09 7.04
CA PRO A 740 -18.83 -2.43 5.68
C PRO A 740 -18.07 -1.30 5.00
N ASN A 741 -17.32 -1.65 3.96
CA ASN A 741 -16.64 -0.73 3.06
C ASN A 741 -15.65 0.24 3.73
N TYR A 742 -14.95 -0.23 4.76
CA TYR A 742 -13.88 0.53 5.40
C TYR A 742 -12.92 1.16 4.37
N ASN A 743 -12.84 2.50 4.41
CA ASN A 743 -12.05 3.36 3.53
C ASN A 743 -11.54 4.59 4.33
N VAL A 744 -11.14 5.68 3.66
CA VAL A 744 -10.64 6.88 4.35
C VAL A 744 -11.77 7.60 5.08
N SER A 745 -12.92 7.79 4.44
CA SER A 745 -14.09 8.43 5.06
C SER A 745 -14.58 7.67 6.30
N GLU A 746 -14.68 6.34 6.24
CA GLU A 746 -15.02 5.52 7.41
C GLU A 746 -13.99 5.71 8.54
N ALA A 747 -12.70 5.74 8.21
CA ALA A 747 -11.65 5.95 9.19
C ALA A 747 -11.71 7.36 9.83
N GLU A 748 -12.10 8.39 9.09
CA GLU A 748 -12.24 9.77 9.61
C GLU A 748 -13.35 9.90 10.65
N VAL A 749 -14.35 9.01 10.65
CA VAL A 749 -15.41 8.96 11.67
C VAL A 749 -15.04 8.00 12.81
N ILE A 750 -14.41 6.86 12.50
CA ILE A 750 -14.08 5.82 13.48
C ILE A 750 -12.95 6.25 14.41
N ILE A 751 -11.87 6.80 13.88
CA ILE A 751 -10.63 7.07 14.64
C ILE A 751 -10.85 8.10 15.77
N PRO A 752 -11.52 9.24 15.53
CA PRO A 752 -11.79 10.21 16.60
C PRO A 752 -12.65 9.66 17.74
N ALA A 753 -13.52 8.68 17.45
CA ALA A 753 -14.46 8.11 18.40
C ALA A 753 -13.86 6.94 19.22
N ALA A 754 -12.81 6.30 18.73
CA ALA A 754 -12.21 5.15 19.39
C ALA A 754 -11.56 5.53 20.74
N GLU A 755 -11.70 4.62 21.70
CA GLU A 755 -11.05 4.72 23.02
C GLU A 755 -9.98 3.65 23.14
N LEU A 756 -10.24 2.44 22.64
CA LEU A 756 -9.27 1.37 22.48
C LEU A 756 -9.18 0.96 21.00
N SER A 757 -7.96 0.70 20.53
CA SER A 757 -7.68 0.23 19.19
C SER A 757 -6.80 -1.02 19.21
N GLN A 758 -7.13 -1.99 18.36
CA GLN A 758 -6.50 -3.30 18.36
C GLN A 758 -5.48 -3.46 17.24
N HIS A 759 -4.22 -3.63 17.64
CA HIS A 759 -3.07 -3.81 16.77
C HIS A 759 -2.35 -5.12 17.11
N ILE A 760 -3.11 -6.20 16.94
CA ILE A 760 -2.82 -7.53 17.48
C ILE A 760 -2.24 -8.49 16.45
N SER A 761 -1.42 -8.03 15.50
CA SER A 761 -0.80 -8.95 14.53
C SER A 761 0.14 -9.95 15.23
N THR A 762 0.41 -11.11 14.62
CA THR A 762 1.48 -12.00 15.11
C THR A 762 2.80 -11.23 15.08
N ALA A 763 3.59 -11.26 16.16
CA ALA A 763 4.82 -10.47 16.22
C ALA A 763 5.78 -10.81 15.07
N GLY A 764 6.42 -9.79 14.49
CA GLY A 764 7.31 -9.92 13.33
C GLY A 764 6.59 -9.95 11.97
N THR A 765 5.28 -9.67 11.92
CA THR A 765 4.52 -9.67 10.65
C THR A 765 4.06 -8.28 10.21
N GLU A 766 4.10 -7.27 11.09
CA GLU A 766 3.89 -5.86 10.74
C GLU A 766 5.22 -5.13 10.56
N ALA A 767 5.42 -4.56 9.36
CA ALA A 767 6.55 -3.68 9.11
C ALA A 767 6.48 -2.36 9.91
N SER A 768 5.26 -1.87 10.19
CA SER A 768 5.01 -0.57 10.82
C SER A 768 3.57 -0.54 11.35
N GLY A 769 2.70 0.30 10.81
CA GLY A 769 1.28 0.39 11.17
C GLY A 769 0.83 1.84 11.28
N THR A 770 0.38 2.43 10.17
CA THR A 770 -0.01 3.85 10.17
C THR A 770 -1.35 4.12 10.85
N SER A 771 -2.25 3.13 10.98
CA SER A 771 -3.48 3.33 11.77
C SER A 771 -3.19 3.46 13.26
N ASN A 772 -2.16 2.77 13.77
CA ASN A 772 -1.70 2.85 15.16
C ASN A 772 -1.43 4.31 15.52
N MET A 773 -0.69 5.00 14.64
CA MET A 773 -0.32 6.42 14.79
C MET A 773 -1.56 7.33 14.85
N LYS A 774 -2.57 7.07 14.00
CA LYS A 774 -3.80 7.89 13.95
C LYS A 774 -4.63 7.75 15.22
N PHE A 775 -4.78 6.52 15.73
CA PHE A 775 -5.46 6.26 16.99
C PHE A 775 -4.73 6.94 18.15
N ALA A 776 -3.41 6.80 18.21
CA ALA A 776 -2.59 7.41 19.24
C ALA A 776 -2.69 8.95 19.26
N LEU A 777 -2.66 9.59 18.08
CA LEU A 777 -2.86 11.03 17.91
C LEU A 777 -4.26 11.51 18.33
N ASN A 778 -5.28 10.65 18.33
CA ASN A 778 -6.64 10.95 18.78
C ASN A 778 -6.94 10.46 20.22
N GLY A 779 -5.89 10.15 20.97
CA GLY A 779 -5.97 9.74 22.38
C GLY A 779 -6.60 8.37 22.59
N SER A 780 -6.63 7.50 21.57
CA SER A 780 -7.06 6.11 21.69
C SER A 780 -5.87 5.23 22.08
N PHE A 781 -6.05 4.41 23.12
CA PHE A 781 -5.03 3.46 23.55
C PHE A 781 -4.89 2.30 22.57
N ILE A 782 -3.72 1.67 22.62
CA ILE A 782 -3.40 0.49 21.83
C ILE A 782 -3.35 -0.73 22.74
N ILE A 783 -4.10 -1.76 22.37
CA ILE A 783 -3.82 -3.15 22.76
C ILE A 783 -3.18 -3.87 21.58
N GLY A 784 -2.04 -4.50 21.79
CA GLY A 784 -1.24 -5.02 20.70
C GLY A 784 -0.08 -5.90 21.11
N THR A 785 0.54 -6.50 20.11
CA THR A 785 1.83 -7.20 20.27
C THR A 785 3.00 -6.23 20.21
N MET A 786 4.16 -6.69 20.66
CA MET A 786 5.43 -5.99 20.46
C MET A 786 5.87 -6.12 18.99
N ASP A 787 5.16 -5.42 18.10
CA ASP A 787 5.28 -5.54 16.64
C ASP A 787 5.10 -4.18 15.95
N GLY A 788 5.84 -3.98 14.85
CA GLY A 788 5.78 -2.77 14.02
C GLY A 788 5.80 -1.46 14.81
N ALA A 789 4.85 -0.56 14.51
CA ALA A 789 4.79 0.77 15.09
C ALA A 789 4.43 0.80 16.59
N ASN A 790 3.93 -0.29 17.17
CA ASN A 790 3.60 -0.33 18.61
C ASN A 790 4.83 -0.09 19.48
N ILE A 791 5.99 -0.55 19.01
CA ILE A 791 7.26 -0.47 19.74
C ILE A 791 7.69 0.99 19.86
N GLU A 792 7.74 1.70 18.73
CA GLU A 792 8.10 3.12 18.69
C GLU A 792 7.05 3.98 19.43
N ILE A 793 5.75 3.60 19.40
CA ILE A 793 4.73 4.30 20.19
C ILE A 793 5.02 4.14 21.69
N GLY A 794 5.34 2.92 22.14
CA GLY A 794 5.75 2.66 23.52
C GLY A 794 7.01 3.42 23.96
N GLU A 795 8.00 3.54 23.09
CA GLU A 795 9.20 4.35 23.34
C GLU A 795 8.88 5.84 23.51
N ASN A 796 7.88 6.37 22.79
CA ASN A 796 7.50 7.78 22.85
C ASN A 796 6.54 8.11 24.01
N THR A 797 5.63 7.19 24.35
CA THR A 797 4.62 7.42 25.40
C THR A 797 4.92 6.77 26.74
N GLY A 798 5.89 5.86 26.81
CA GLY A 798 6.04 4.92 27.91
C GLY A 798 5.21 3.65 27.68
N PHE A 799 5.82 2.48 27.92
CA PHE A 799 5.19 1.17 27.74
C PHE A 799 4.04 0.92 28.71
N GLU A 800 4.01 1.61 29.86
CA GLU A 800 2.92 1.58 30.82
C GLU A 800 1.60 2.19 30.29
N ASN A 801 1.67 2.89 29.16
CA ASN A 801 0.53 3.47 28.45
C ASN A 801 0.08 2.61 27.26
N LEU A 802 0.62 1.40 27.10
CA LEU A 802 0.18 0.41 26.12
C LEU A 802 -0.26 -0.86 26.83
N PHE A 803 -1.19 -1.58 26.21
CA PHE A 803 -1.60 -2.91 26.66
C PHE A 803 -0.91 -3.95 25.77
N ILE A 804 0.36 -4.22 26.10
CA ILE A 804 1.17 -5.18 25.33
C ILE A 804 0.95 -6.61 25.84
N PHE A 805 0.77 -7.55 24.90
CA PHE A 805 0.68 -8.98 25.19
C PHE A 805 1.38 -9.82 24.11
N GLY A 806 1.37 -11.14 24.31
CA GLY A 806 1.74 -12.12 23.31
C GLY A 806 3.23 -12.40 23.22
N VAL A 807 3.54 -13.39 22.40
CA VAL A 807 4.88 -13.90 22.14
C VAL A 807 5.71 -12.86 21.37
N LYS A 808 7.01 -12.79 21.69
CA LYS A 808 7.96 -11.92 20.99
C LYS A 808 8.37 -12.51 19.64
N ALA A 809 8.72 -11.65 18.67
CA ALA A 809 9.09 -12.05 17.31
C ALA A 809 10.18 -13.15 17.26
N GLU A 810 11.17 -13.07 18.14
CA GLU A 810 12.29 -14.00 18.26
C GLU A 810 11.91 -15.44 18.67
N GLU A 811 10.73 -15.65 19.25
CA GLU A 811 10.26 -16.97 19.68
C GLU A 811 9.28 -17.63 18.69
N ILE A 812 8.81 -16.89 17.69
CA ILE A 812 7.72 -17.33 16.78
C ILE A 812 8.10 -18.61 16.03
N ASN A 813 9.29 -18.70 15.47
CA ASN A 813 9.71 -19.86 14.68
C ASN A 813 9.83 -21.13 15.53
N ARG A 814 10.41 -21.01 16.73
CA ARG A 814 10.48 -22.10 17.71
C ARG A 814 9.07 -22.61 18.06
N LEU A 815 8.14 -21.71 18.37
CA LEU A 815 6.78 -22.09 18.73
C LEU A 815 6.00 -22.70 17.57
N ARG A 816 6.23 -22.26 16.32
CA ARG A 816 5.63 -22.89 15.13
C ARG A 816 6.09 -24.34 14.96
N GLU A 817 7.35 -24.64 15.27
CA GLU A 817 7.86 -26.02 15.24
C GLU A 817 7.25 -26.87 16.35
N GLU A 818 7.23 -26.34 17.57
CA GLU A 818 6.63 -26.99 18.75
C GLU A 818 5.11 -27.18 18.61
N ARG A 819 4.46 -26.42 17.72
CA ARG A 819 3.01 -26.41 17.53
C ARG A 819 2.44 -27.77 17.14
N LYS A 820 3.23 -28.62 16.48
CA LYS A 820 2.83 -29.97 16.06
C LYS A 820 2.39 -30.86 17.24
N ASP A 821 2.98 -30.64 18.41
CA ASP A 821 2.74 -31.43 19.62
C ASP A 821 1.97 -30.64 20.69
N PHE A 822 1.44 -29.46 20.36
CA PHE A 822 0.80 -28.56 21.32
C PHE A 822 -0.54 -29.11 21.80
N LYS A 823 -0.63 -29.33 23.13
CA LYS A 823 -1.83 -29.87 23.80
C LYS A 823 -2.40 -28.95 24.87
N ASP A 824 -1.67 -27.91 25.26
CA ASP A 824 -2.02 -27.04 26.39
C ASP A 824 -2.78 -25.79 25.93
N TYR A 825 -4.01 -26.00 25.45
CA TYR A 825 -4.87 -24.90 25.04
C TYR A 825 -5.48 -24.21 26.26
N ASP A 826 -5.47 -22.87 26.28
CA ASP A 826 -6.18 -22.11 27.30
C ASP A 826 -7.65 -22.58 27.36
N PRO A 827 -8.20 -22.91 28.55
CA PRO A 827 -9.59 -23.37 28.66
C PRO A 827 -10.60 -22.37 28.09
N ARG A 828 -10.32 -21.06 28.20
CA ARG A 828 -11.14 -19.96 27.65
C ARG A 828 -11.20 -20.02 26.12
N TRP A 829 -10.07 -20.36 25.48
CA TRP A 829 -9.96 -20.55 24.04
C TRP A 829 -10.80 -21.74 23.57
N THR A 830 -10.59 -22.89 24.21
CA THR A 830 -11.30 -24.14 23.88
C THR A 830 -12.81 -23.98 24.04
N GLU A 831 -13.26 -23.41 25.15
CA GLU A 831 -14.68 -23.18 25.47
C GLU A 831 -15.37 -22.30 24.41
N ALA A 832 -14.70 -21.25 23.93
CA ALA A 832 -15.26 -20.36 22.92
C ALA A 832 -15.26 -20.98 21.51
N LEU A 833 -14.22 -21.74 21.15
CA LEU A 833 -14.19 -22.47 19.87
C LEU A 833 -15.26 -23.57 19.80
N GLU A 834 -15.51 -24.28 20.91
CA GLU A 834 -16.57 -25.29 20.99
C GLU A 834 -17.95 -24.69 20.69
N TRP A 835 -18.21 -23.44 21.13
CA TRP A 835 -19.44 -22.73 20.79
C TRP A 835 -19.59 -22.46 19.29
N VAL A 836 -18.50 -22.07 18.62
CA VAL A 836 -18.50 -21.90 17.15
C VAL A 836 -18.78 -23.24 16.48
N LYS A 837 -18.07 -24.30 16.90
CA LYS A 837 -18.23 -25.66 16.36
C LYS A 837 -19.62 -26.24 16.59
N ALA A 838 -20.24 -25.95 17.74
CA ALA A 838 -21.60 -26.37 18.08
C ALA A 838 -22.70 -25.60 17.31
N GLY A 839 -22.32 -24.61 16.49
CA GLY A 839 -23.26 -23.86 15.65
C GLY A 839 -24.00 -22.73 16.36
N ALA A 840 -23.47 -22.20 17.48
CA ALA A 840 -24.09 -21.10 18.23
C ALA A 840 -24.31 -19.83 17.40
N PHE A 841 -23.53 -19.65 16.32
CA PHE A 841 -23.57 -18.53 15.38
C PHE A 841 -24.09 -18.92 13.99
N GLY A 842 -24.71 -20.11 13.86
CA GLY A 842 -25.17 -20.66 12.59
C GLY A 842 -24.02 -21.12 11.67
N ARG A 843 -24.36 -21.80 10.57
CA ARG A 843 -23.41 -22.27 9.53
C ARG A 843 -22.17 -23.00 10.11
N ALA A 844 -22.37 -23.93 11.04
CA ALA A 844 -21.28 -24.67 11.69
C ALA A 844 -20.29 -25.25 10.66
N ASP A 845 -20.79 -25.94 9.62
CA ASP A 845 -19.96 -26.49 8.54
C ASP A 845 -19.15 -25.43 7.78
N TYR A 846 -19.69 -24.21 7.64
CA TYR A 846 -18.99 -23.11 7.00
C TYR A 846 -17.85 -22.58 7.88
N PHE A 847 -17.98 -22.61 9.22
CA PHE A 847 -16.93 -22.13 10.13
C PHE A 847 -15.95 -23.23 10.57
N ASP A 848 -16.22 -24.50 10.23
CA ASP A 848 -15.38 -25.64 10.61
C ASP A 848 -13.92 -25.46 10.17
N ASP A 849 -13.66 -24.98 8.96
CA ASP A 849 -12.28 -24.72 8.51
C ASP A 849 -11.55 -23.67 9.37
N LEU A 850 -12.25 -22.63 9.87
CA LEU A 850 -11.63 -21.65 10.77
C LEU A 850 -11.22 -22.31 12.08
N VAL A 851 -12.11 -23.10 12.68
CA VAL A 851 -11.83 -23.80 13.95
C VAL A 851 -10.73 -24.83 13.76
N ALA A 852 -10.81 -25.63 12.69
CA ALA A 852 -9.82 -26.65 12.37
C ALA A 852 -8.43 -26.05 12.11
N SER A 853 -8.35 -24.88 11.46
CA SER A 853 -7.07 -24.22 11.15
C SER A 853 -6.19 -23.93 12.38
N VAL A 854 -6.82 -23.77 13.56
CA VAL A 854 -6.15 -23.41 14.81
C VAL A 854 -6.20 -24.50 15.90
N ASN A 855 -7.09 -25.49 15.75
CA ASN A 855 -7.38 -26.48 16.80
C ASN A 855 -7.26 -27.95 16.35
N ASP A 856 -7.05 -28.20 15.06
CA ASP A 856 -6.85 -29.55 14.51
C ASP A 856 -5.53 -29.59 13.72
N MET A 857 -4.48 -30.15 14.32
CA MET A 857 -3.15 -30.19 13.71
C MET A 857 -3.06 -31.12 12.48
N THR A 858 -4.11 -31.89 12.17
CA THR A 858 -4.18 -32.68 10.93
C THR A 858 -4.72 -31.86 9.74
N ARG A 859 -5.42 -30.76 10.02
CA ARG A 859 -6.06 -29.88 9.03
C ARG A 859 -5.53 -28.45 9.04
N GLY A 860 -4.84 -28.07 10.10
CA GLY A 860 -4.28 -26.76 10.35
C GLY A 860 -2.99 -26.87 11.15
N ASN A 861 -2.43 -25.72 11.52
CA ASN A 861 -1.20 -25.65 12.29
C ASN A 861 -1.14 -24.42 13.19
N ASP A 862 -2.21 -23.63 13.31
CA ASP A 862 -2.21 -22.33 13.99
C ASP A 862 -0.95 -21.50 13.69
N TRP A 863 -0.60 -21.36 12.40
CA TRP A 863 0.64 -20.71 11.96
C TRP A 863 0.90 -19.31 12.55
N PHE A 864 -0.19 -18.62 12.88
CA PHE A 864 -0.18 -17.26 13.43
C PHE A 864 -0.28 -17.22 14.96
N LEU A 865 -0.19 -18.38 15.61
CA LEU A 865 -0.07 -18.57 17.07
C LEU A 865 -1.20 -17.90 17.84
N LEU A 866 -2.44 -18.03 17.36
CA LEU A 866 -3.60 -17.45 18.01
C LEU A 866 -3.84 -18.10 19.38
N ALA A 867 -3.74 -19.43 19.46
CA ALA A 867 -3.98 -20.17 20.70
C ALA A 867 -2.90 -19.90 21.75
N ASN A 868 -1.63 -19.77 21.32
CA ASN A 868 -0.51 -19.44 22.21
C ASN A 868 -0.68 -18.06 22.87
N ASP A 869 -1.11 -17.06 22.09
CA ASP A 869 -1.24 -15.69 22.60
C ASP A 869 -2.55 -15.43 23.35
N PHE A 870 -3.57 -16.29 23.16
CA PHE A 870 -4.93 -16.03 23.64
C PHE A 870 -4.98 -15.76 25.15
N ALA A 871 -4.23 -16.51 25.94
CA ALA A 871 -4.22 -16.34 27.39
C ALA A 871 -3.76 -14.93 27.78
N SER A 872 -2.58 -14.53 27.30
CA SER A 872 -2.01 -13.20 27.56
C SER A 872 -2.86 -12.07 26.96
N TYR A 873 -3.54 -12.32 25.83
CA TYR A 873 -4.45 -11.37 25.21
C TYR A 873 -5.66 -11.09 26.11
N MET A 874 -6.26 -12.14 26.69
CA MET A 874 -7.37 -12.01 27.62
C MET A 874 -6.94 -11.28 28.90
N ASP A 875 -5.76 -11.57 29.43
CA ASP A 875 -5.25 -10.91 30.63
C ASP A 875 -4.99 -9.39 30.37
N ALA A 876 -4.50 -9.04 29.17
CA ALA A 876 -4.39 -7.65 28.76
C ALA A 876 -5.76 -6.96 28.60
N GLN A 877 -6.78 -7.68 28.12
CA GLN A 877 -8.15 -7.15 28.05
C GLN A 877 -8.74 -6.89 29.46
N ASP A 878 -8.38 -7.69 30.45
CA ASP A 878 -8.80 -7.47 31.85
C ASP A 878 -8.13 -6.23 32.45
N GLU A 879 -6.84 -5.99 32.16
CA GLU A 879 -6.16 -4.75 32.58
C GLU A 879 -6.72 -3.51 31.87
N VAL A 880 -7.18 -3.64 30.62
CA VAL A 880 -7.94 -2.57 29.93
C VAL A 880 -9.23 -2.26 30.68
N ASP A 881 -10.03 -3.28 31.03
CA ASP A 881 -11.30 -3.10 31.74
C ASP A 881 -11.06 -2.45 33.12
N LYS A 882 -10.03 -2.88 33.84
CA LYS A 882 -9.63 -2.31 35.14
C LYS A 882 -9.22 -0.84 35.04
N LEU A 883 -8.43 -0.45 34.04
CA LEU A 883 -8.06 0.96 33.86
C LEU A 883 -9.27 1.81 33.48
N TYR A 884 -10.16 1.29 32.62
CA TYR A 884 -11.32 2.05 32.15
C TYR A 884 -12.34 2.34 33.25
N GLN A 885 -12.35 1.56 34.35
CA GLN A 885 -13.15 1.89 35.53
C GLN A 885 -12.69 3.19 36.21
N ASP A 886 -11.41 3.56 36.09
CA ASP A 886 -10.88 4.86 36.52
C ASP A 886 -10.85 5.85 35.35
N GLN A 887 -11.99 6.53 35.13
CA GLN A 887 -12.13 7.50 34.06
C GLN A 887 -11.22 8.73 34.20
N GLU A 888 -10.76 9.07 35.42
CA GLU A 888 -9.81 10.17 35.59
C GLU A 888 -8.43 9.75 35.07
N GLU A 889 -7.95 8.59 35.49
CA GLU A 889 -6.65 8.08 35.04
C GLU A 889 -6.65 7.72 33.54
N TRP A 890 -7.73 7.12 33.03
CA TRP A 890 -7.90 6.85 31.59
C TRP A 890 -7.77 8.13 30.76
N THR A 891 -8.44 9.20 31.18
CA THR A 891 -8.40 10.49 30.47
C THR A 891 -7.04 11.14 30.59
N ARG A 892 -6.44 11.12 31.78
CA ARG A 892 -5.09 11.67 32.02
C ARG A 892 -4.08 11.02 31.07
N ARG A 893 -4.08 9.69 30.99
CA ARG A 893 -3.20 8.93 30.10
C ARG A 893 -3.54 9.15 28.61
N SER A 894 -4.81 9.31 28.25
CA SER A 894 -5.24 9.61 26.86
C SER A 894 -4.64 10.93 26.34
N ILE A 895 -4.60 11.96 27.19
CA ILE A 895 -3.98 13.25 26.87
C ILE A 895 -2.46 13.09 26.70
N LEU A 896 -1.80 12.39 27.63
CA LEU A 896 -0.36 12.10 27.53
C LEU A 896 -0.03 11.30 26.26
N TYR A 897 -0.93 10.41 25.85
CA TYR A 897 -0.81 9.65 24.62
C TYR A 897 -0.75 10.57 23.40
N THR A 898 -1.70 11.51 23.27
CA THR A 898 -1.64 12.52 22.19
C THR A 898 -0.39 13.39 22.29
N ALA A 899 -0.01 13.81 23.51
CA ALA A 899 1.14 14.66 23.75
C ALA A 899 2.49 14.02 23.36
N GLY A 900 2.61 12.69 23.52
CA GLY A 900 3.84 11.94 23.23
C GLY A 900 4.02 11.55 21.77
N ASN A 901 2.97 11.55 20.97
CA ASN A 901 2.98 10.94 19.63
C ASN A 901 3.21 11.91 18.46
N GLY A 902 3.68 13.14 18.72
CA GLY A 902 4.03 14.10 17.66
C GLY A 902 5.12 13.61 16.70
N PHE A 903 5.97 12.68 17.14
CA PHE A 903 6.99 12.00 16.33
C PHE A 903 6.44 11.35 15.04
N PHE A 904 5.19 10.88 15.09
CA PHE A 904 4.53 10.18 13.99
C PHE A 904 3.92 11.12 12.92
N SER A 905 4.27 12.40 12.93
CA SER A 905 3.98 13.29 11.80
C SER A 905 4.69 12.83 10.53
N SER A 906 3.96 12.77 9.42
CA SER A 906 4.55 12.53 8.09
C SER A 906 5.44 13.67 7.63
N ASP A 907 5.33 14.89 8.18
CA ASP A 907 6.22 16.00 7.84
C ASP A 907 7.65 15.68 8.27
N ARG A 908 7.84 15.11 9.46
CA ARG A 908 9.14 14.65 9.95
C ARG A 908 9.66 13.50 9.08
N THR A 909 8.81 12.57 8.65
CA THR A 909 9.20 11.51 7.70
C THR A 909 9.72 12.11 6.40
N ILE A 910 8.95 13.01 5.80
CA ILE A 910 9.29 13.62 4.51
C ILE A 910 10.55 14.49 4.60
N ASP A 911 10.74 15.23 5.70
CA ASP A 911 11.97 15.99 5.95
C ASP A 911 13.20 15.06 6.02
N GLN A 912 13.10 13.89 6.66
CA GLN A 912 14.18 12.90 6.66
C GLN A 912 14.44 12.32 5.27
N TYR A 913 13.40 11.95 4.51
CA TYR A 913 13.59 11.51 3.12
C TYR A 913 14.25 12.59 2.26
N ALA A 914 13.81 13.84 2.41
CA ALA A 914 14.33 14.98 1.65
C ALA A 914 15.83 15.21 1.89
N LYS A 915 16.26 15.11 3.15
CA LYS A 915 17.66 15.34 3.56
C LYS A 915 18.57 14.14 3.30
N GLU A 916 18.13 12.93 3.62
CA GLU A 916 19.00 11.76 3.72
C GLU A 916 18.96 10.85 2.49
N ILE A 917 17.96 10.99 1.63
CA ILE A 917 17.79 10.17 0.42
C ILE A 917 17.71 11.07 -0.82
N TRP A 918 16.69 11.91 -0.91
CA TRP A 918 16.39 12.62 -2.16
C TRP A 918 17.35 13.78 -2.45
N ASN A 919 17.93 14.36 -1.40
CA ASN A 919 18.69 15.61 -1.45
C ASN A 919 17.89 16.72 -2.16
N VAL A 920 16.64 16.90 -1.73
CA VAL A 920 15.73 17.93 -2.25
C VAL A 920 15.54 19.02 -1.20
N GLN A 921 15.44 20.27 -1.66
CA GLN A 921 15.24 21.44 -0.81
C GLN A 921 13.89 22.09 -1.10
N ALA A 922 13.37 22.81 -0.11
CA ALA A 922 12.15 23.58 -0.26
C ALA A 922 12.33 24.64 -1.37
N CYS A 923 11.34 24.76 -2.25
CA CYS A 923 11.27 25.73 -3.33
C CYS A 923 9.98 26.54 -3.16
N ARG A 924 10.04 27.48 -2.23
CA ARG A 924 8.89 28.25 -1.76
C ARG A 924 8.67 29.49 -2.62
N GLN A 925 7.42 29.70 -3.04
CA GLN A 925 7.00 30.94 -3.69
C GLN A 925 7.05 32.12 -2.71
N ALA A 926 7.53 33.27 -3.21
CA ALA A 926 7.58 34.53 -2.45
C ALA A 926 6.19 35.06 -2.05
#